data_AF-A0A347UL73-F1
#
_entry.id   AF-A0A347UL73-F1
#
_cell.length_a   1.000
_cell.length_b   1.000
_cell.length_c   1.000
_cell.angle_alpha   90.00
_cell.angle_beta   90.00
_cell.angle_gamma   90.00
#
_symmetry.space_group_name_H-M   'P 1'
#
loop_
_entity.id
_entity.type
_entity.pdbx_description
1 polymer ?
#
loop_
_entity_poly.entity_id
_entity_poly.type
_entity_poly.pdbx_seq_one_letter_code
_entity_poly.pdbx_strand_id
1 'polypeptide(L)'
;MGRVSGGYEIRLKGNGNVIDTSSIFRRIPRDRIKDISVSEDKSIITLTVDCACHADAFEFRPGLLVVDIKDGLPAQNSPFETAFSADETGAAITEEMVVTIADEAVKDADETGKESELITEDVSTIDQEAEPVSLPVPAYSSSFTSGLALRPEVGSENSERITMMQSEMLRQIGRAAAQGLLEANLPEPIHEPKPTDTHESMVDPSETQQEAPKEPTAQAHINIHIENSVDREIARLLPRETDPGDGESCLGSDMVNVVEWGGEDAVWEQISQQRRKLSGEFDKVNPVAAEALAKAYIYAGFGAEALQIIDSFDVDPETALILKDIARIVDGLPPQPNGALQGQAACDSEVALWAVLALAELSKGTDVNRPRVIATFSELPLHLRRFLGPKLAEMFLEIGDIETATAIRNAIARAPGDAGDEFRLMEAHFEQERGHYDTAEQTLEEIATDNNAVALKALIKLLEAKAERKSQVSDGILTTAESYLFEQRTTADGAKLLRSLTLIYAQSGNLDVALSNLRAANTNAFINEKVQLWEEVLTTATNSASDEAFLKFIYAAHKDVSKLDIPQATRQAIAKRLLDLGFSTRALDFLNAPVPPSDTDRLIMARAALLDGRADQVESLLENVAGDEAVNLRAQAFENLGDYENAAAAYAEISDYDSQKSAIWQAGDWQSLQQIGTEPEKSLARSMALGAKIVDADPAMSEQVLSIDASLIEESGNFRQSIEALIKDYPAPLSVDE
;
A
#
# COMPACT_ATOMS: atom_id res chain seq x y z
N MET A 1 -16.04 27.39 -35.53
CA MET A 1 -17.07 26.45 -36.07
C MET A 1 -18.20 27.29 -36.64
N GLY A 2 -18.90 26.80 -37.67
CA GLY A 2 -19.98 27.54 -38.33
C GLY A 2 -20.87 26.65 -39.18
N ARG A 3 -22.04 27.16 -39.58
CA ARG A 3 -23.06 26.43 -40.34
C ARG A 3 -22.68 26.36 -41.83
N VAL A 4 -22.88 25.20 -42.45
CA VAL A 4 -22.71 24.98 -43.89
C VAL A 4 -23.90 24.23 -44.49
N SER A 5 -23.98 24.19 -45.82
CA SER A 5 -25.00 23.41 -46.53
C SER A 5 -24.86 21.93 -46.16
N GLY A 6 -25.80 21.40 -45.38
CA GLY A 6 -25.82 20.00 -44.94
C GLY A 6 -25.29 19.73 -43.51
N GLY A 7 -24.91 20.76 -42.75
CA GLY A 7 -24.50 20.59 -41.35
C GLY A 7 -23.55 21.68 -40.84
N TYR A 8 -22.39 21.27 -40.32
CA TYR A 8 -21.41 22.18 -39.69
C TYR A 8 -19.98 21.91 -40.14
N GLU A 9 -19.15 22.95 -40.12
CA GLU A 9 -17.70 22.86 -40.34
C GLU A 9 -16.92 23.35 -39.12
N ILE A 10 -15.81 22.68 -38.82
CA ILE A 10 -14.81 23.10 -37.85
C ILE A 10 -13.52 23.32 -38.61
N ARG A 11 -12.99 24.55 -38.56
CA ARG A 11 -11.72 24.93 -39.19
C ARG A 11 -10.66 25.15 -38.11
N LEU A 12 -9.57 24.42 -38.19
CA LEU A 12 -8.46 24.45 -37.24
C LEU A 12 -7.33 25.31 -37.81
N LYS A 13 -6.72 26.17 -36.98
CA LYS A 13 -5.52 26.94 -37.35
C LYS A 13 -4.27 26.12 -37.00
N GLY A 14 -3.53 25.64 -38.00
CA GLY A 14 -2.24 24.99 -37.85
C GLY A 14 -2.13 23.63 -38.55
N ASN A 15 -0.97 23.37 -39.18
CA ASN A 15 -0.67 22.10 -39.83
C ASN A 15 0.02 21.17 -38.82
N GLY A 16 -0.59 20.05 -38.44
CA GLY A 16 0.10 19.06 -37.58
C GLY A 16 -0.76 18.05 -36.83
N ASN A 17 -2.08 18.18 -36.79
CA ASN A 17 -2.93 17.27 -35.99
C ASN A 17 -3.26 15.98 -36.77
N VAL A 18 -2.99 14.82 -36.15
CA VAL A 18 -3.53 13.54 -36.63
C VAL A 18 -4.97 13.42 -36.13
N ILE A 19 -5.94 13.66 -37.01
CA ILE A 19 -7.36 13.50 -36.72
C ILE A 19 -7.77 12.07 -37.09
N ASP A 20 -8.17 11.27 -36.11
CA ASP A 20 -8.74 9.94 -36.31
C ASP A 20 -10.24 9.96 -35.99
N THR A 21 -11.08 9.71 -36.99
CA THR A 21 -12.54 9.68 -36.87
C THR A 21 -13.12 8.26 -36.78
N SER A 22 -12.27 7.23 -36.82
CA SER A 22 -12.67 5.81 -36.97
C SER A 22 -13.55 5.27 -35.82
N SER A 23 -13.47 5.88 -34.64
CA SER A 23 -14.14 5.42 -33.43
C SER A 23 -15.38 6.23 -33.03
N ILE A 24 -15.69 7.33 -33.72
CA ILE A 24 -16.72 8.29 -33.30
C ILE A 24 -18.09 7.62 -33.14
N PHE A 25 -18.50 6.82 -34.13
CA PHE A 25 -19.80 6.12 -34.11
C PHE A 25 -19.83 4.86 -33.25
N ARG A 26 -18.81 4.58 -32.43
CA ARG A 26 -18.82 3.45 -31.50
C ARG A 26 -19.79 3.68 -30.33
N ARG A 27 -19.98 4.94 -29.92
CA ARG A 27 -20.75 5.31 -28.72
C ARG A 27 -21.94 6.23 -28.98
N ILE A 28 -22.07 6.77 -30.20
CA ILE A 28 -23.20 7.64 -30.57
C ILE A 28 -23.96 7.03 -31.75
N PRO A 29 -25.31 7.08 -31.74
CA PRO A 29 -26.12 6.65 -32.88
C PRO A 29 -26.03 7.67 -34.02
N ARG A 30 -26.36 7.24 -35.25
CA ARG A 30 -26.31 8.08 -36.48
C ARG A 30 -27.60 8.87 -36.73
N ASP A 31 -28.36 9.13 -35.68
CA ASP A 31 -29.69 9.74 -35.79
C ASP A 31 -29.62 11.26 -36.00
N ARG A 32 -28.61 11.92 -35.40
CA ARG A 32 -28.37 13.36 -35.56
C ARG A 32 -27.19 13.67 -36.48
N ILE A 33 -26.05 13.02 -36.26
CA ILE A 33 -24.86 13.15 -37.11
C ILE A 33 -24.80 11.93 -38.03
N LYS A 34 -25.00 12.15 -39.33
CA LYS A 34 -24.98 11.08 -40.32
C LYS A 34 -23.57 10.65 -40.69
N ASP A 35 -22.69 11.62 -40.86
CA ASP A 35 -21.33 11.38 -41.33
C ASP A 35 -20.38 12.48 -40.84
N ILE A 36 -19.10 12.13 -40.74
CA ILE A 36 -18.02 13.05 -40.39
C ILE A 36 -16.86 12.83 -41.36
N SER A 37 -16.52 13.86 -42.13
CA SER A 37 -15.41 13.83 -43.08
C SER A 37 -14.35 14.85 -42.70
N VAL A 38 -13.09 14.50 -42.93
CA VAL A 38 -11.93 15.37 -42.69
C VAL A 38 -11.28 15.69 -44.04
N SER A 39 -10.88 16.95 -44.25
CA SER A 39 -10.18 17.38 -45.46
C SER A 39 -8.78 16.75 -45.57
N GLU A 40 -8.21 16.71 -46.78
CA GLU A 40 -6.90 16.11 -47.03
C GLU A 40 -5.76 16.78 -46.23
N ASP A 41 -5.86 18.09 -46.02
CA ASP A 41 -4.92 18.89 -45.22
C ASP A 41 -5.20 18.81 -43.71
N LYS A 42 -6.23 18.06 -43.28
CA LYS A 42 -6.66 17.86 -41.89
C LYS A 42 -6.98 19.15 -41.14
N SER A 43 -7.26 20.24 -41.87
CA SER A 43 -7.59 21.53 -41.28
C SER A 43 -9.11 21.72 -41.12
N ILE A 44 -9.92 20.96 -41.86
CA ILE A 44 -11.38 21.07 -41.88
C ILE A 44 -12.03 19.74 -41.47
N ILE A 45 -12.92 19.80 -40.50
CA ILE A 45 -13.81 18.69 -40.11
C ILE A 45 -15.24 19.09 -40.49
N THR A 46 -15.91 18.27 -41.30
CA THR A 46 -17.30 18.49 -41.71
C THR A 46 -18.21 17.49 -41.01
N LEU A 47 -19.24 17.98 -40.33
CA LEU A 47 -20.27 17.19 -39.67
C LEU A 47 -21.55 17.28 -40.49
N THR A 48 -22.01 16.16 -41.04
CA THR A 48 -23.27 16.10 -41.79
C THR A 48 -24.42 15.84 -40.83
N VAL A 49 -25.39 16.77 -40.77
CA VAL A 49 -26.53 16.73 -39.85
C VAL A 49 -27.83 16.77 -40.66
N ASP A 50 -28.73 15.82 -40.40
CA ASP A 50 -30.02 15.68 -41.12
C ASP A 50 -31.22 15.67 -40.16
N CYS A 51 -31.16 16.53 -39.15
CA CYS A 51 -32.24 16.73 -38.18
C CYS A 51 -32.51 18.22 -37.97
N ALA A 52 -33.68 18.54 -37.41
CA ALA A 52 -34.03 19.89 -36.95
C ALA A 52 -33.30 20.19 -35.64
N CYS A 53 -31.98 20.30 -35.72
CA CYS A 53 -31.05 20.41 -34.60
C CYS A 53 -30.13 21.62 -34.80
N HIS A 54 -29.55 22.09 -33.69
CA HIS A 54 -28.52 23.12 -33.67
C HIS A 54 -27.24 22.64 -32.97
N ALA A 55 -26.13 23.32 -33.21
CA ALA A 55 -24.84 23.01 -32.60
C ALA A 55 -24.51 24.01 -31.50
N ASP A 56 -23.86 23.49 -30.47
CA ASP A 56 -23.26 24.24 -29.39
C ASP A 56 -21.83 23.72 -29.19
N ALA A 57 -20.83 24.59 -29.16
CA ALA A 57 -19.44 24.18 -29.09
C ALA A 57 -18.68 25.01 -28.06
N PHE A 58 -17.93 24.33 -27.20
CA PHE A 58 -17.11 24.99 -26.19
C PHE A 58 -15.86 24.16 -25.93
N GLU A 59 -14.81 24.84 -25.49
CA GLU A 59 -13.60 24.18 -25.02
C GLU A 59 -13.78 23.82 -23.55
N PHE A 60 -13.82 22.52 -23.25
CA PHE A 60 -14.00 22.06 -21.86
C PHE A 60 -12.71 22.23 -21.04
N ARG A 61 -11.56 22.02 -21.69
CA ARG A 61 -10.18 22.22 -21.17
C ARG A 61 -9.23 22.51 -22.35
N PRO A 62 -8.04 23.09 -22.12
CA PRO A 62 -7.09 23.38 -23.19
C PRO A 62 -6.83 22.17 -24.10
N GLY A 63 -7.21 22.29 -25.38
CA GLY A 63 -7.04 21.25 -26.39
C GLY A 63 -8.19 20.22 -26.50
N LEU A 64 -9.27 20.35 -25.72
CA LEU A 64 -10.47 19.49 -25.83
C LEU A 64 -11.71 20.31 -26.22
N LEU A 65 -12.04 20.26 -27.52
CA LEU A 65 -13.24 20.85 -28.09
C LEU A 65 -14.43 19.88 -27.97
N VAL A 66 -15.49 20.31 -27.29
CA VAL A 66 -16.77 19.59 -27.24
C VAL A 66 -17.73 20.24 -28.21
N VAL A 67 -18.38 19.41 -29.03
CA VAL A 67 -19.44 19.84 -29.97
C VAL A 67 -20.69 19.03 -29.68
N ASP A 68 -21.72 19.73 -29.19
CA ASP A 68 -23.01 19.15 -28.84
C ASP A 68 -24.05 19.50 -29.92
N ILE A 69 -24.82 18.50 -30.37
CA ILE A 69 -25.90 18.65 -31.36
C ILE A 69 -27.22 18.42 -30.66
N LYS A 70 -27.96 19.51 -30.43
CA LYS A 70 -29.20 19.57 -29.64
C LYS A 70 -30.42 19.66 -30.55
N ASP A 71 -31.52 19.00 -30.18
CA ASP A 71 -32.78 19.13 -30.91
C ASP A 71 -33.38 20.54 -30.72
N GLY A 72 -34.05 21.05 -31.75
CA GLY A 72 -34.78 22.32 -31.70
C GLY A 72 -34.02 23.51 -32.27
N LEU A 73 -34.68 24.67 -32.23
CA LEU A 73 -34.14 25.93 -32.77
C LEU A 73 -33.00 26.46 -31.89
N PRO A 74 -31.96 27.07 -32.50
CA PRO A 74 -30.86 27.68 -31.77
C PRO A 74 -31.32 28.91 -30.97
N ALA A 75 -30.54 29.29 -29.95
CA ALA A 75 -30.68 30.59 -29.30
C ALA A 75 -30.52 31.74 -30.33
N GLN A 76 -31.23 32.85 -30.15
CA GLN A 76 -31.30 33.96 -31.11
C GLN A 76 -29.94 34.52 -31.58
N ASN A 77 -28.87 34.30 -30.81
CA ASN A 77 -27.51 34.76 -31.11
C ASN A 77 -26.46 33.65 -31.09
N SER A 78 -26.81 32.39 -31.41
CA SER A 78 -25.83 31.31 -31.45
C SER A 78 -24.73 31.61 -32.48
N PRO A 79 -23.45 31.75 -32.08
CA PRO A 79 -22.37 32.08 -33.01
C PRO A 79 -22.14 30.96 -34.03
N PHE A 80 -22.51 29.72 -33.69
CA PHE A 80 -22.29 28.52 -34.49
C PHE A 80 -23.27 28.35 -35.65
N GLU A 81 -24.37 29.12 -35.64
CA GLU A 81 -25.39 29.09 -36.69
C GLU A 81 -25.12 30.10 -37.81
N THR A 82 -24.08 30.92 -37.63
CA THR A 82 -23.61 31.83 -38.67
C THR A 82 -22.94 31.03 -39.78
N ALA A 83 -23.30 31.31 -41.03
CA ALA A 83 -22.62 30.70 -42.18
C ALA A 83 -21.17 31.20 -42.25
N PHE A 84 -20.22 30.30 -42.54
CA PHE A 84 -18.83 30.71 -42.77
C PHE A 84 -18.76 31.72 -43.92
N SER A 85 -18.31 32.94 -43.63
CA SER A 85 -17.87 33.87 -44.67
C SER A 85 -16.58 33.33 -45.30
N ALA A 86 -16.45 33.47 -46.62
CA ALA A 86 -15.32 32.93 -47.38
C ALA A 86 -13.95 33.54 -47.00
N ASP A 87 -13.91 34.59 -46.16
CA ASP A 87 -12.71 35.41 -45.87
C ASP A 87 -12.15 35.31 -44.43
N GLU A 88 -12.65 34.43 -43.54
CA GLU A 88 -12.23 34.40 -42.12
C GLU A 88 -10.91 33.65 -41.81
N THR A 89 -10.11 33.30 -42.82
CA THR A 89 -8.73 32.84 -42.61
C THR A 89 -7.75 33.97 -42.87
N GLY A 90 -7.72 34.97 -41.99
CA GLY A 90 -6.71 36.03 -42.11
C GLY A 90 -6.97 37.33 -41.36
N ALA A 91 -7.22 37.30 -40.05
CA ALA A 91 -7.06 38.49 -39.21
C ALA A 91 -6.60 38.10 -37.81
N ALA A 92 -5.50 38.68 -37.36
CA ALA A 92 -5.00 38.60 -36.00
C ALA A 92 -5.97 39.33 -35.08
N ILE A 93 -6.45 38.66 -34.03
CA ILE A 93 -7.24 39.31 -32.99
C ILE A 93 -6.24 39.80 -31.95
N THR A 94 -6.02 41.12 -31.93
CA THR A 94 -5.36 41.83 -30.84
C THR A 94 -6.28 41.79 -29.60
N GLU A 95 -5.68 41.56 -28.44
CA GLU A 95 -6.32 41.72 -27.13
C GLU A 95 -6.97 43.10 -27.02
N GLU A 96 -8.29 43.13 -26.85
CA GLU A 96 -9.05 44.04 -25.98
C GLU A 96 -10.55 43.86 -26.29
N MET A 97 -11.29 43.22 -25.38
CA MET A 97 -12.67 43.66 -25.10
C MET A 97 -13.10 43.21 -23.70
N VAL A 98 -13.15 44.20 -22.81
CA VAL A 98 -13.73 44.17 -21.48
C VAL A 98 -15.23 43.89 -21.59
N VAL A 99 -15.72 42.83 -20.93
CA VAL A 99 -17.16 42.65 -20.69
C VAL A 99 -17.49 43.25 -19.33
N THR A 100 -18.20 44.37 -19.38
CA THR A 100 -18.90 44.99 -18.26
C THR A 100 -20.12 44.15 -17.92
N ILE A 101 -20.21 43.67 -16.67
CA ILE A 101 -21.44 43.08 -16.15
C ILE A 101 -22.29 44.25 -15.65
N ALA A 102 -23.35 44.55 -16.40
CA ALA A 102 -24.38 45.48 -15.98
C ALA A 102 -25.33 44.76 -15.00
N ASP A 103 -25.45 45.39 -13.84
CA ASP A 103 -26.40 45.12 -12.77
C ASP A 103 -27.77 45.71 -13.17
N GLU A 104 -28.84 44.91 -13.19
CA GLU A 104 -30.21 45.42 -13.07
C GLU A 104 -31.23 44.34 -12.66
N ALA A 105 -31.60 44.42 -11.38
CA ALA A 105 -32.97 44.49 -10.83
C ALA A 105 -34.10 43.63 -11.43
N VAL A 106 -34.72 42.81 -10.57
CA VAL A 106 -36.15 42.48 -10.66
C VAL A 106 -36.87 42.99 -9.42
N LYS A 107 -37.86 43.85 -9.67
CA LYS A 107 -38.79 44.47 -8.72
C LYS A 107 -39.90 43.52 -8.30
N ASP A 108 -40.43 43.86 -7.12
CA ASP A 108 -41.71 43.51 -6.51
C ASP A 108 -42.89 43.24 -7.45
N ALA A 109 -43.74 42.29 -7.03
CA ALA A 109 -45.18 42.35 -7.20
C ALA A 109 -45.86 41.87 -5.90
N ASP A 110 -46.66 42.76 -5.35
CA ASP A 110 -47.45 42.65 -4.13
C ASP A 110 -48.91 42.21 -4.44
N GLU A 111 -49.60 41.87 -3.36
CA GLU A 111 -51.05 41.92 -3.10
C GLU A 111 -51.95 40.67 -3.17
N THR A 112 -52.29 40.21 -1.95
CA THR A 112 -53.64 39.91 -1.38
C THR A 112 -54.39 38.67 -1.90
N GLY A 113 -55.07 37.84 -1.10
CA GLY A 113 -55.49 37.84 0.30
C GLY A 113 -56.82 37.06 0.39
N LYS A 114 -56.98 36.13 1.34
CA LYS A 114 -58.29 35.79 1.99
C LYS A 114 -58.18 34.77 3.13
N GLU A 115 -58.88 35.14 4.19
CA GLU A 115 -59.23 34.53 5.48
C GLU A 115 -59.66 33.05 5.49
N SER A 116 -59.38 32.35 6.60
CA SER A 116 -60.42 31.74 7.47
C SER A 116 -59.82 31.11 8.75
N GLU A 117 -59.90 31.87 9.85
CA GLU A 117 -60.42 31.57 11.20
C GLU A 117 -60.51 30.15 11.83
N LEU A 118 -60.25 30.14 13.16
CA LEU A 118 -60.67 29.25 14.28
C LEU A 118 -60.02 27.85 14.35
N ILE A 119 -59.41 27.44 15.48
CA ILE A 119 -59.98 27.27 16.83
C ILE A 119 -58.98 27.63 17.95
N THR A 120 -59.51 28.33 18.95
CA THR A 120 -58.96 28.71 20.27
C THR A 120 -59.24 27.69 21.38
N GLU A 121 -58.50 27.83 22.49
CA GLU A 121 -58.78 27.50 23.91
C GLU A 121 -57.80 26.48 24.53
N ASP A 122 -57.28 26.65 25.75
CA ASP A 122 -57.07 27.77 26.69
C ASP A 122 -56.18 27.14 27.80
N VAL A 123 -55.02 27.71 28.12
CA VAL A 123 -54.69 28.46 29.35
C VAL A 123 -54.92 27.74 30.68
N SER A 124 -53.82 27.55 31.44
CA SER A 124 -53.75 27.96 32.84
C SER A 124 -52.30 28.07 33.33
N THR A 125 -51.89 29.29 33.69
CA THR A 125 -50.75 29.68 34.51
C THR A 125 -51.07 29.57 36.01
N ILE A 126 -50.10 29.16 36.84
CA ILE A 126 -49.94 29.65 38.23
C ILE A 126 -48.44 29.73 38.57
N ASP A 127 -48.10 30.85 39.21
CA ASP A 127 -46.80 31.31 39.72
C ASP A 127 -46.20 30.50 40.90
N GLN A 128 -44.94 30.85 41.19
CA GLN A 128 -44.28 31.06 42.51
C GLN A 128 -43.26 30.03 43.08
N GLU A 129 -42.01 30.54 43.17
CA GLU A 129 -41.10 30.64 44.34
C GLU A 129 -40.59 29.42 45.14
N ALA A 130 -39.26 29.25 45.06
CA ALA A 130 -38.24 29.06 46.12
C ALA A 130 -38.33 27.95 47.21
N GLU A 131 -37.29 27.10 47.16
CA GLU A 131 -36.43 26.57 48.26
C GLU A 131 -36.87 25.36 49.13
N PRO A 132 -35.92 24.62 49.76
CA PRO A 132 -35.51 23.24 49.42
C PRO A 132 -36.00 22.20 50.47
N VAL A 133 -35.64 20.90 50.33
CA VAL A 133 -35.27 19.94 51.43
C VAL A 133 -35.43 18.44 51.06
N SER A 134 -34.36 17.70 51.39
CA SER A 134 -34.20 16.26 51.77
C SER A 134 -34.55 15.08 50.85
N LEU A 135 -33.55 14.20 50.74
CA LEU A 135 -33.59 12.77 50.39
C LEU A 135 -34.62 11.97 51.21
N PRO A 136 -35.13 10.86 50.65
CA PRO A 136 -34.90 9.58 51.30
C PRO A 136 -34.63 8.40 50.32
N VAL A 137 -33.80 7.48 50.80
CA VAL A 137 -33.63 6.11 50.30
C VAL A 137 -34.92 5.30 50.61
N PRO A 138 -35.30 4.32 49.78
CA PRO A 138 -35.31 2.97 50.32
C PRO A 138 -34.80 1.88 49.35
N ALA A 139 -34.22 0.87 49.97
CA ALA A 139 -33.83 -0.40 49.40
C ALA A 139 -35.06 -1.23 48.96
N TYR A 140 -34.86 -2.11 47.98
CA TYR A 140 -35.45 -3.45 48.02
C TYR A 140 -34.52 -4.48 47.37
N SER A 141 -34.32 -5.56 48.11
CA SER A 141 -33.64 -6.79 47.76
C SER A 141 -34.65 -7.86 47.32
N SER A 142 -34.18 -8.79 46.49
CA SER A 142 -34.58 -10.19 46.50
C SER A 142 -33.53 -10.99 45.72
N SER A 143 -32.63 -11.77 46.34
CA SER A 143 -32.85 -13.12 46.93
C SER A 143 -32.65 -14.23 45.87
N PHE A 144 -31.55 -15.00 45.90
CA PHE A 144 -31.31 -16.29 46.62
C PHE A 144 -30.90 -17.33 45.54
N THR A 145 -30.01 -18.33 45.68
CA THR A 145 -29.59 -19.14 46.84
C THR A 145 -28.31 -19.96 46.51
N SER A 146 -27.48 -20.16 47.55
CA SER A 146 -26.74 -21.39 47.99
C SER A 146 -25.73 -22.10 47.07
N GLY A 147 -24.54 -22.53 47.51
CA GLY A 147 -23.87 -22.53 48.81
C GLY A 147 -22.67 -23.51 48.80
N LEU A 148 -21.75 -23.45 49.77
CA LEU A 148 -21.14 -24.63 50.42
C LEU A 148 -20.23 -24.25 51.61
N ALA A 149 -20.05 -25.22 52.52
CA ALA A 149 -19.63 -25.09 53.91
C ALA A 149 -18.11 -25.11 54.17
N LEU A 150 -17.71 -24.63 55.35
CA LEU A 150 -16.36 -24.68 55.95
C LEU A 150 -16.34 -25.59 57.18
N ARG A 151 -15.28 -26.39 57.35
CA ARG A 151 -14.62 -26.72 58.64
C ARG A 151 -13.28 -27.48 58.44
N PRO A 152 -12.38 -27.56 59.45
CA PRO A 152 -11.06 -26.91 59.40
C PRO A 152 -9.86 -27.87 59.62
N GLU A 153 -8.64 -27.44 59.25
CA GLU A 153 -7.41 -27.98 59.85
C GLU A 153 -6.25 -26.95 59.80
N VAL A 154 -5.41 -27.01 60.82
CA VAL A 154 -4.38 -26.03 61.21
C VAL A 154 -3.01 -26.50 60.76
N GLY A 155 -2.18 -25.57 60.28
CA GLY A 155 -0.75 -25.55 60.64
C GLY A 155 0.27 -26.07 59.61
N SER A 156 0.62 -25.23 58.64
CA SER A 156 2.03 -24.97 58.25
C SER A 156 2.15 -23.79 57.26
N GLU A 157 1.08 -23.44 56.53
CA GLU A 157 1.13 -22.44 55.45
C GLU A 157 1.23 -20.97 55.91
N ASN A 158 0.82 -20.64 57.15
CA ASN A 158 0.84 -19.25 57.61
C ASN A 158 2.26 -18.74 57.90
N SER A 159 3.20 -19.61 58.27
CA SER A 159 4.58 -19.16 58.52
C SER A 159 5.29 -18.81 57.22
N GLU A 160 5.12 -19.61 56.16
CA GLU A 160 5.71 -19.32 54.85
C GLU A 160 5.07 -18.09 54.19
N ARG A 161 3.74 -17.92 54.30
CA ARG A 161 3.07 -16.71 53.79
C ARG A 161 3.50 -15.45 54.52
N ILE A 162 3.70 -15.51 55.85
CA ILE A 162 4.19 -14.36 56.62
C ILE A 162 5.66 -14.07 56.27
N THR A 163 6.51 -15.09 56.10
CA THR A 163 7.91 -14.88 55.69
C THR A 163 8.01 -14.32 54.26
N MET A 164 7.18 -14.80 53.31
CA MET A 164 7.11 -14.26 51.96
C MET A 164 6.60 -12.81 51.94
N MET A 165 5.58 -12.50 52.74
CA MET A 165 5.04 -11.14 52.86
C MET A 165 6.05 -10.20 53.53
N GLN A 166 6.83 -10.69 54.50
CA GLN A 166 7.91 -9.92 55.13
C GLN A 166 9.08 -9.68 54.16
N SER A 167 9.46 -10.66 53.35
CA SER A 167 10.49 -10.46 52.32
C SER A 167 10.03 -9.53 51.21
N GLU A 168 8.74 -9.60 50.81
CA GLU A 168 8.19 -8.70 49.80
C GLU A 168 8.10 -7.27 50.35
N MET A 169 7.68 -7.11 51.60
CA MET A 169 7.60 -5.79 52.23
C MET A 169 8.99 -5.17 52.45
N LEU A 170 10.00 -5.94 52.86
CA LEU A 170 11.39 -5.46 52.94
C LEU A 170 11.96 -5.12 51.56
N ARG A 171 11.57 -5.86 50.52
CA ARG A 171 11.95 -5.58 49.14
C ARG A 171 11.33 -4.27 48.65
N GLN A 172 10.06 -4.02 48.95
CA GLN A 172 9.37 -2.77 48.58
C GLN A 172 9.88 -1.56 49.38
N ILE A 173 10.21 -1.72 50.67
CA ILE A 173 10.84 -0.66 51.49
C ILE A 173 12.25 -0.35 50.97
N GLY A 174 13.03 -1.38 50.61
CA GLY A 174 14.35 -1.19 49.97
C GLY A 174 14.25 -0.46 48.62
N ARG A 175 13.20 -0.76 47.84
CA ARG A 175 12.91 -0.07 46.57
C ARG A 175 12.54 1.40 46.78
N ALA A 176 11.67 1.68 47.76
CA ALA A 176 11.28 3.04 48.10
C ALA A 176 12.45 3.87 48.66
N ALA A 177 13.34 3.27 49.45
CA ALA A 177 14.55 3.92 49.97
C ALA A 177 15.57 4.20 48.85
N ALA A 178 15.77 3.27 47.91
CA ALA A 178 16.65 3.47 46.75
C ALA A 178 16.08 4.48 45.74
N GLN A 179 14.77 4.71 45.74
CA GLN A 179 14.07 5.69 44.90
C GLN A 179 13.87 7.06 45.59
N GLY A 180 14.42 7.26 46.80
CA GLY A 180 14.33 8.53 47.53
C GLY A 180 12.93 8.87 48.08
N LEU A 181 12.00 7.91 48.09
CA LEU A 181 10.60 8.09 48.53
C LEU A 181 10.42 7.92 50.05
N LEU A 182 11.50 7.70 50.79
CA LEU A 182 11.51 7.56 52.25
C LEU A 182 12.57 8.47 52.86
N GLU A 183 12.18 9.43 53.70
CA GLU A 183 13.09 10.17 54.58
C GLU A 183 13.37 9.35 55.85
N ALA A 184 14.60 8.90 56.03
CA ALA A 184 15.03 8.29 57.27
C ALA A 184 15.31 9.37 58.32
N ASN A 185 14.44 9.48 59.33
CA ASN A 185 14.69 10.34 60.48
C ASN A 185 15.74 9.68 61.40
N LEU A 186 17.01 9.85 61.05
CA LEU A 186 18.15 9.40 61.85
C LEU A 186 18.51 10.49 62.87
N PRO A 187 18.66 10.19 64.17
CA PRO A 187 19.17 11.16 65.13
C PRO A 187 20.61 11.56 64.77
N GLU A 188 20.88 12.86 64.83
CA GLU A 188 22.14 13.49 64.41
C GLU A 188 23.39 12.81 65.02
N PRO A 189 24.43 12.56 64.21
CA PRO A 189 25.76 12.24 64.72
C PRO A 189 26.42 13.49 65.30
N ILE A 190 27.01 13.31 66.47
CA ILE A 190 27.78 14.29 67.24
C ILE A 190 28.93 14.85 66.40
N HIS A 191 29.04 16.19 66.37
CA HIS A 191 30.13 16.96 65.75
C HIS A 191 31.49 16.67 66.43
N GLU A 192 32.52 16.40 65.63
CA GLU A 192 33.93 16.66 65.97
C GLU A 192 34.55 17.66 64.97
N PRO A 193 35.42 18.58 65.42
CA PRO A 193 35.77 19.78 64.66
C PRO A 193 36.91 19.55 63.66
N LYS A 194 36.76 20.11 62.45
CA LYS A 194 37.87 20.36 61.53
C LYS A 194 38.57 21.69 61.89
N PRO A 195 39.91 21.75 61.81
CA PRO A 195 40.65 22.98 62.07
C PRO A 195 40.57 23.96 60.90
N THR A 196 40.37 25.21 61.29
CA THR A 196 40.52 26.46 60.56
C THR A 196 41.93 26.61 59.98
N ASP A 197 42.04 27.11 58.74
CA ASP A 197 42.98 28.19 58.43
C ASP A 197 42.58 28.96 57.16
N THR A 198 42.03 30.15 57.43
CA THR A 198 42.29 31.46 56.81
C THR A 198 43.23 31.53 55.60
N HIS A 199 42.79 32.18 54.52
CA HIS A 199 43.28 33.51 54.13
C HIS A 199 42.61 34.02 52.83
N GLU A 200 41.89 35.14 52.96
CA GLU A 200 41.71 36.10 51.87
C GLU A 200 43.07 36.72 51.51
N SER A 201 43.37 36.86 50.22
CA SER A 201 44.08 38.04 49.72
C SER A 201 43.91 38.20 48.22
N MET A 202 43.50 39.40 47.85
CA MET A 202 43.43 39.96 46.50
C MET A 202 44.83 40.35 45.99
N VAL A 203 44.91 40.59 44.67
CA VAL A 203 45.88 41.43 43.91
C VAL A 203 46.89 40.68 43.00
N ASP A 204 46.62 40.78 41.69
CA ASP A 204 47.48 40.68 40.47
C ASP A 204 48.54 41.83 40.45
N PRO A 205 49.72 41.85 39.76
CA PRO A 205 49.99 41.24 38.45
C PRO A 205 51.43 40.77 38.07
N SER A 206 51.49 40.11 36.90
CA SER A 206 52.57 40.09 35.87
C SER A 206 53.71 39.05 35.86
N GLU A 207 53.77 38.37 34.69
CA GLU A 207 54.90 37.77 33.94
C GLU A 207 55.64 36.56 34.56
N THR A 208 55.81 35.40 33.91
CA THR A 208 56.32 35.15 32.55
C THR A 208 56.04 33.70 32.09
N GLN A 209 55.85 33.56 30.77
CA GLN A 209 55.77 32.41 29.87
C GLN A 209 56.42 31.05 30.27
N GLN A 210 55.69 29.95 30.06
CA GLN A 210 56.16 28.82 29.23
C GLN A 210 55.02 27.89 28.78
N GLU A 211 55.05 27.57 27.48
CA GLU A 211 54.11 26.78 26.67
C GLU A 211 53.95 25.31 27.10
N ALA A 212 52.72 24.80 26.91
CA ALA A 212 52.40 23.36 26.83
C ALA A 212 51.58 23.09 25.55
N PRO A 213 51.65 21.88 24.96
CA PRO A 213 51.46 21.66 23.52
C PRO A 213 49.99 21.50 23.10
N LYS A 214 49.69 21.97 21.88
CA LYS A 214 48.45 21.68 21.14
C LYS A 214 48.54 20.27 20.52
N GLU A 215 47.54 19.43 20.79
CA GLU A 215 47.23 18.24 19.99
C GLU A 215 46.07 18.51 19.02
N PRO A 216 45.97 17.74 17.92
CA PRO A 216 45.46 18.22 16.64
C PRO A 216 44.01 17.87 16.36
N THR A 217 43.34 18.72 15.59
CA THR A 217 42.10 18.44 14.88
C THR A 217 42.28 17.27 13.91
N ALA A 218 41.54 16.18 14.11
CA ALA A 218 41.35 15.11 13.13
C ALA A 218 39.84 14.88 12.91
N GLN A 219 39.48 14.74 11.64
CA GLN A 219 38.11 14.66 11.13
C GLN A 219 37.47 13.28 11.37
N ALA A 220 36.13 13.33 11.47
CA ALA A 220 35.12 12.26 11.46
C ALA A 220 35.54 10.84 11.08
N HIS A 221 35.57 9.93 12.07
CA HIS A 221 35.40 8.49 11.83
C HIS A 221 34.56 7.83 12.96
N ILE A 222 33.43 7.23 12.56
CA ILE A 222 32.73 6.10 13.19
C ILE A 222 31.90 6.41 14.47
N ASN A 223 30.58 6.43 14.31
CA ASN A 223 29.60 6.38 15.42
C ASN A 223 29.42 4.92 15.88
N ILE A 224 30.26 4.46 16.81
CA ILE A 224 29.99 3.24 17.57
C ILE A 224 29.65 3.67 19.00
N HIS A 225 28.39 3.49 19.37
CA HIS A 225 27.89 3.67 20.73
C HIS A 225 27.91 2.32 21.44
N ILE A 226 28.71 2.19 22.49
CA ILE A 226 28.75 0.98 23.32
C ILE A 226 28.25 1.39 24.71
N GLU A 227 27.05 0.94 25.05
CA GLU A 227 26.49 1.07 26.40
C GLU A 227 26.52 -0.29 27.10
N ASN A 228 26.93 -0.28 28.37
CA ASN A 228 26.75 -1.43 29.24
C ASN A 228 25.38 -1.35 29.96
N SER A 229 24.93 -2.45 30.56
CA SER A 229 23.64 -2.53 31.25
C SER A 229 23.53 -1.65 32.50
N VAL A 230 24.65 -1.15 33.02
CA VAL A 230 24.72 -0.27 34.19
C VAL A 230 24.59 1.20 33.76
N ASP A 231 25.22 1.59 32.65
CA ASP A 231 25.14 2.94 32.08
C ASP A 231 23.69 3.30 31.68
N ARG A 232 22.96 2.32 31.12
CA ARG A 232 21.53 2.44 30.79
C ARG A 232 20.61 2.65 32.00
N GLU A 233 20.97 2.08 33.15
CA GLU A 233 20.15 2.20 34.37
C GLU A 233 20.49 3.50 35.14
N ILE A 234 21.75 3.95 35.07
CA ILE A 234 22.17 5.25 35.62
C ILE A 234 21.58 6.41 34.81
N ALA A 235 21.52 6.31 33.48
CA ALA A 235 20.90 7.31 32.61
C ALA A 235 19.37 7.46 32.81
N ARG A 236 18.72 6.45 33.41
CA ARG A 236 17.28 6.49 33.79
C ARG A 236 17.02 7.09 35.17
N LEU A 237 18.03 7.13 36.04
CA LEU A 237 17.92 7.60 37.43
C LEU A 237 18.38 9.05 37.60
N LEU A 238 19.09 9.61 36.62
CA LEU A 238 19.37 11.04 36.54
C LEU A 238 18.13 11.77 35.98
N PRO A 239 17.71 12.91 36.56
CA PRO A 239 16.82 13.82 35.85
C PRO A 239 17.47 14.11 34.50
N ARG A 240 16.73 13.91 33.40
CA ARG A 240 17.15 14.40 32.09
C ARG A 240 17.21 15.92 32.17
N GLU A 241 18.37 16.45 32.55
CA GLU A 241 18.84 17.65 31.88
C GLU A 241 19.08 17.21 30.45
N THR A 242 18.09 17.50 29.60
CA THR A 242 18.25 17.49 28.15
C THR A 242 19.46 18.37 27.87
N ASP A 243 20.59 17.77 27.51
CA ASP A 243 21.60 18.48 26.75
C ASP A 243 20.92 18.81 25.41
N PRO A 244 20.60 20.07 25.11
CA PRO A 244 19.89 20.43 23.90
C PRO A 244 20.85 20.21 22.73
N GLY A 245 20.73 19.05 22.10
CA GLY A 245 21.19 18.87 20.73
C GLY A 245 20.37 19.80 19.86
N ASP A 246 20.95 20.96 19.58
CA ASP A 246 20.38 22.13 18.90
C ASP A 246 19.22 22.83 19.66
N GLY A 247 19.45 24.11 20.00
CA GLY A 247 18.58 24.89 20.88
C GLY A 247 17.26 25.32 20.25
N GLU A 248 16.22 24.50 20.38
CA GLU A 248 14.83 24.93 20.28
C GLU A 248 14.16 24.80 21.65
N SER A 249 13.90 25.94 22.31
CA SER A 249 13.02 26.00 23.46
C SER A 249 11.58 25.68 23.01
N CYS A 250 10.91 24.75 23.68
CA CYS A 250 9.49 24.45 23.45
C CYS A 250 8.63 25.73 23.50
N LEU A 251 7.68 25.84 22.58
CA LEU A 251 6.69 26.92 22.57
C LEU A 251 5.85 26.91 23.85
N GLY A 252 5.46 28.11 24.28
CA GLY A 252 4.56 28.31 25.41
C GLY A 252 3.17 27.73 25.17
N SER A 253 2.59 27.16 26.22
CA SER A 253 1.23 26.59 26.23
C SER A 253 0.14 27.56 25.77
N ASP A 254 0.28 28.83 26.14
CA ASP A 254 -0.65 29.92 25.81
C ASP A 254 -0.77 30.20 24.32
N MET A 255 0.29 29.93 23.55
CA MET A 255 0.33 30.15 22.10
C MET A 255 -0.50 29.14 21.31
N VAL A 256 -0.82 27.98 21.89
CA VAL A 256 -1.50 26.86 21.21
C VAL A 256 -2.73 26.32 21.96
N ASN A 257 -3.17 27.01 23.02
CA ASN A 257 -4.32 26.62 23.82
C ASN A 257 -5.64 26.94 23.12
N VAL A 258 -6.03 26.09 22.16
CA VAL A 258 -7.26 26.25 21.37
C VAL A 258 -8.52 26.21 22.23
N VAL A 259 -8.49 25.55 23.39
CA VAL A 259 -9.65 25.44 24.28
C VAL A 259 -10.13 26.83 24.74
N GLU A 260 -9.21 27.77 24.96
CA GLU A 260 -9.51 29.12 25.41
C GLU A 260 -9.89 30.09 24.29
N TRP A 261 -9.77 29.68 23.02
CA TRP A 261 -10.02 30.56 21.87
C TRP A 261 -11.50 30.73 21.52
N GLY A 262 -12.36 29.88 22.07
CA GLY A 262 -13.79 29.92 21.82
C GLY A 262 -14.64 29.39 22.99
N GLY A 263 -15.95 29.57 22.87
CA GLY A 263 -16.93 28.99 23.79
C GLY A 263 -17.87 28.04 23.06
N GLU A 264 -18.18 26.90 23.69
CA GLU A 264 -18.94 25.81 23.05
C GLU A 264 -20.32 26.28 22.51
N ASP A 265 -20.96 27.25 23.16
CA ASP A 265 -22.31 27.73 22.79
C ASP A 265 -22.33 29.05 21.98
N ALA A 266 -21.16 29.65 21.69
CA ALA A 266 -21.09 31.03 21.19
C ALA A 266 -20.15 31.24 19.98
N VAL A 267 -19.78 30.16 19.27
CA VAL A 267 -18.84 30.20 18.13
C VAL A 267 -19.18 31.31 17.13
N TRP A 268 -20.44 31.36 16.68
CA TRP A 268 -20.89 32.35 15.70
C TRP A 268 -20.96 33.77 16.24
N GLU A 269 -21.30 33.93 17.52
CA GLU A 269 -21.32 35.23 18.19
C GLU A 269 -19.91 35.80 18.31
N GLN A 270 -18.94 34.97 18.68
CA GLN A 270 -17.53 35.35 18.76
C GLN A 270 -16.97 35.77 17.40
N ILE A 271 -17.18 34.96 16.34
CA ILE A 271 -16.76 35.32 14.98
C ILE A 271 -17.38 36.66 14.57
N SER A 272 -18.68 36.83 14.79
CA SER A 272 -19.40 38.07 14.46
C SER A 272 -18.87 39.28 15.25
N GLN A 273 -18.56 39.10 16.53
CA GLN A 273 -18.01 40.14 17.39
C GLN A 273 -16.62 40.57 16.92
N GLN A 274 -15.74 39.64 16.58
CA GLN A 274 -14.38 39.96 16.12
C GLN A 274 -14.39 40.58 14.71
N ARG A 275 -15.25 40.11 13.79
CA ARG A 275 -15.45 40.75 12.48
C ARG A 275 -15.83 42.23 12.62
N ARG A 276 -16.72 42.59 13.56
CA ARG A 276 -17.09 44.00 13.82
C ARG A 276 -15.93 44.85 14.34
N LYS A 277 -14.96 44.24 15.04
CA LYS A 277 -13.79 44.92 15.61
C LYS A 277 -12.62 45.02 14.64
N LEU A 278 -12.70 44.36 13.48
CA LEU A 278 -11.63 44.28 12.49
C LEU A 278 -11.32 45.65 11.87
N SER A 279 -12.35 46.49 11.66
CA SER A 279 -12.22 47.85 11.13
C SER A 279 -12.57 48.88 12.20
N GLY A 280 -11.62 49.77 12.51
CA GLY A 280 -11.85 50.91 13.41
C GLY A 280 -12.42 52.15 12.71
N GLU A 281 -12.60 53.25 13.45
CA GLU A 281 -13.22 54.53 12.99
C GLU A 281 -12.48 55.26 11.84
N PHE A 282 -11.33 54.74 11.38
CA PHE A 282 -10.48 55.37 10.37
C PHE A 282 -9.98 54.39 9.30
N ASP A 283 -10.73 53.33 8.98
CA ASP A 283 -10.34 52.26 8.03
C ASP A 283 -8.98 51.60 8.32
N LYS A 284 -8.50 51.73 9.56
CA LYS A 284 -7.32 51.01 10.03
C LYS A 284 -7.75 49.66 10.58
N VAL A 285 -7.10 48.62 10.08
CA VAL A 285 -7.28 47.26 10.57
C VAL A 285 -6.70 47.15 11.97
N ASN A 286 -7.44 46.51 12.87
CA ASN A 286 -6.96 46.21 14.21
C ASN A 286 -6.25 44.84 14.22
N PRO A 287 -4.91 44.79 14.40
CA PRO A 287 -4.15 43.54 14.33
C PRO A 287 -4.53 42.53 15.42
N VAL A 288 -4.87 43.02 16.63
CA VAL A 288 -5.34 42.18 17.75
C VAL A 288 -6.70 41.57 17.44
N ALA A 289 -7.58 42.32 16.76
CA ALA A 289 -8.88 41.79 16.33
C ALA A 289 -8.74 40.78 15.18
N ALA A 290 -7.76 40.97 14.28
CA ALA A 290 -7.46 40.01 13.21
C ALA A 290 -6.94 38.68 13.79
N GLU A 291 -6.01 38.72 14.74
CA GLU A 291 -5.51 37.53 15.44
C GLU A 291 -6.65 36.81 16.19
N ALA A 292 -7.47 37.54 16.95
CA ALA A 292 -8.60 36.97 17.67
C ALA A 292 -9.66 36.37 16.72
N LEU A 293 -9.86 36.97 15.55
CA LEU A 293 -10.76 36.43 14.52
C LEU A 293 -10.18 35.14 13.91
N ALA A 294 -8.88 35.08 13.64
CA ALA A 294 -8.22 33.86 13.16
C ALA A 294 -8.34 32.72 14.18
N LYS A 295 -8.07 32.99 15.47
CA LYS A 295 -8.25 32.04 16.58
C LYS A 295 -9.69 31.53 16.67
N ALA A 296 -10.69 32.41 16.52
CA ALA A 296 -12.10 32.03 16.51
C ALA A 296 -12.48 31.12 15.33
N TYR A 297 -11.92 31.35 14.14
CA TYR A 297 -12.12 30.46 12.99
C TYR A 297 -11.47 29.09 13.20
N ILE A 298 -10.24 29.04 13.73
CA ILE A 298 -9.57 27.79 14.08
C ILE A 298 -10.40 26.99 15.08
N TYR A 299 -10.89 27.64 16.14
CA TYR A 299 -11.77 27.02 17.12
C TYR A 299 -13.03 26.43 16.46
N ALA A 300 -13.60 27.13 15.49
CA ALA A 300 -14.80 26.69 14.77
C ALA A 300 -14.56 25.53 13.78
N GLY A 301 -13.30 25.21 13.48
CA GLY A 301 -12.96 24.22 12.44
C GLY A 301 -12.81 24.80 11.03
N PHE A 302 -12.57 26.12 10.90
CA PHE A 302 -12.46 26.84 9.63
C PHE A 302 -11.03 27.30 9.39
N GLY A 303 -10.17 26.38 8.95
CA GLY A 303 -8.75 26.60 8.76
C GLY A 303 -8.42 27.54 7.59
N ALA A 304 -9.01 27.33 6.42
CA ALA A 304 -8.77 28.17 5.25
C ALA A 304 -9.18 29.64 5.47
N GLU A 305 -10.28 29.86 6.21
CA GLU A 305 -10.74 31.19 6.60
C GLU A 305 -9.75 31.85 7.56
N ALA A 306 -9.23 31.11 8.54
CA ALA A 306 -8.19 31.62 9.43
C ALA A 306 -6.93 32.01 8.65
N LEU A 307 -6.48 31.17 7.71
CA LEU A 307 -5.35 31.48 6.84
C LEU A 307 -5.58 32.76 6.04
N GLN A 308 -6.77 32.92 5.45
CA GLN A 308 -7.12 34.12 4.70
C GLN A 308 -7.04 35.38 5.57
N ILE A 309 -7.51 35.33 6.81
CA ILE A 309 -7.39 36.46 7.76
C ILE A 309 -5.93 36.76 8.05
N ILE A 310 -5.11 35.76 8.38
CA ILE A 310 -3.70 35.96 8.73
C ILE A 310 -2.89 36.50 7.55
N ASP A 311 -3.20 36.08 6.31
CA ASP A 311 -2.50 36.55 5.11
C ASP A 311 -2.95 37.94 4.65
N SER A 312 -4.19 38.33 4.95
CA SER A 312 -4.76 39.61 4.50
C SER A 312 -4.47 40.78 5.44
N PHE A 313 -4.12 40.50 6.69
CA PHE A 313 -4.00 41.51 7.75
C PHE A 313 -2.67 41.38 8.50
N ASP A 314 -2.21 42.49 9.10
CA ASP A 314 -0.91 42.57 9.79
C ASP A 314 -1.01 41.91 11.17
N VAL A 315 -0.94 40.58 11.22
CA VAL A 315 -0.80 39.80 12.47
C VAL A 315 0.68 39.71 12.82
N ASP A 316 1.01 39.73 14.12
CA ASP A 316 2.38 39.55 14.61
C ASP A 316 3.05 38.34 13.93
N PRO A 317 4.24 38.49 13.32
CA PRO A 317 4.84 37.44 12.49
C PRO A 317 5.11 36.11 13.22
N GLU A 318 5.49 36.16 14.50
CA GLU A 318 5.78 34.96 15.30
C GLU A 318 4.48 34.19 15.59
N THR A 319 3.45 34.92 16.01
CA THR A 319 2.11 34.36 16.25
C THR A 319 1.45 33.86 14.96
N ALA A 320 1.64 34.59 13.86
CA ALA A 320 1.09 34.26 12.55
C ALA A 320 1.62 32.91 12.04
N LEU A 321 2.89 32.58 12.25
CA LEU A 321 3.46 31.28 11.84
C LEU A 321 2.79 30.12 12.57
N ILE A 322 2.59 30.24 13.88
CA ILE A 322 1.95 29.21 14.72
C ILE A 322 0.48 29.03 14.32
N LEU A 323 -0.27 30.14 14.17
CA LEU A 323 -1.68 30.08 13.79
C LEU A 323 -1.87 29.52 12.38
N LYS A 324 -0.95 29.79 11.44
CA LYS A 324 -0.99 29.18 10.10
C LYS A 324 -0.83 27.67 10.15
N ASP A 325 0.11 27.15 10.95
CA ASP A 325 0.29 25.71 11.09
C ASP A 325 -0.97 25.05 11.65
N ILE A 326 -1.55 25.60 12.71
CA ILE A 326 -2.79 25.07 13.32
C ILE A 326 -3.96 25.16 12.34
N ALA A 327 -4.12 26.28 11.63
CA ALA A 327 -5.17 26.44 10.63
C ALA A 327 -5.04 25.41 9.49
N ARG A 328 -3.82 25.10 9.05
CA ARG A 328 -3.57 24.06 8.04
C ARG A 328 -3.94 22.67 8.56
N ILE A 329 -3.62 22.37 9.83
CA ILE A 329 -4.01 21.10 10.47
C ILE A 329 -5.54 20.95 10.48
N VAL A 330 -6.25 22.01 10.88
CA VAL A 330 -7.71 22.01 10.98
C VAL A 330 -8.40 21.80 9.63
N ASP A 331 -7.85 22.30 8.53
CA ASP A 331 -8.42 22.04 7.19
C ASP A 331 -7.82 20.83 6.48
N GLY A 332 -6.95 20.06 7.15
CA GLY A 332 -6.27 18.92 6.55
C GLY A 332 -5.34 19.29 5.38
N LEU A 333 -4.86 20.53 5.36
CA LEU A 333 -3.93 21.03 4.35
C LEU A 333 -2.52 20.47 4.59
N PRO A 334 -1.70 20.30 3.53
CA PRO A 334 -0.32 19.84 3.69
C PRO A 334 0.48 20.75 4.64
N PRO A 335 1.38 20.20 5.46
CA PRO A 335 2.14 21.00 6.41
C PRO A 335 3.03 22.03 5.73
N GLN A 336 3.30 23.14 6.43
CA GLN A 336 4.18 24.18 5.92
C GLN A 336 5.65 23.73 6.06
N PRO A 337 6.51 23.93 5.03
CA PRO A 337 7.94 23.73 5.16
C PRO A 337 8.51 24.67 6.23
N ASN A 338 9.32 24.16 7.16
CA ASN A 338 9.87 24.89 8.31
C ASN A 338 8.79 25.57 9.16
N GLY A 339 7.66 24.87 9.38
CA GLY A 339 6.58 25.34 10.26
C GLY A 339 7.06 25.51 11.70
N ALA A 340 6.40 26.40 12.44
CA ALA A 340 6.71 26.67 13.84
C ALA A 340 6.51 25.45 14.73
N LEU A 341 5.64 24.51 14.37
CA LEU A 341 5.35 23.30 15.17
C LEU A 341 6.32 22.12 14.93
N GLN A 342 7.24 22.23 13.97
CA GLN A 342 8.19 21.14 13.67
C GLN A 342 9.14 20.92 14.86
N GLY A 343 9.53 19.66 15.11
CA GLY A 343 10.47 19.32 16.19
C GLY A 343 9.88 19.29 17.61
N GLN A 344 8.65 19.75 17.83
CA GLN A 344 8.10 19.97 19.17
C GLN A 344 7.24 18.83 19.72
N ALA A 345 7.22 17.66 19.07
CA ALA A 345 6.40 16.52 19.49
C ALA A 345 6.81 15.90 20.85
N ALA A 346 8.06 16.13 21.28
CA ALA A 346 8.60 15.65 22.57
C ALA A 346 8.37 16.63 23.74
N CYS A 347 7.86 17.83 23.48
CA CYS A 347 7.66 18.87 24.49
C CYS A 347 6.66 18.44 25.58
N ASP A 348 6.84 18.97 26.79
CA ASP A 348 5.90 18.78 27.91
C ASP A 348 4.85 19.91 27.99
N SER A 349 4.32 20.31 26.83
CA SER A 349 3.28 21.32 26.68
C SER A 349 2.24 20.90 25.64
N GLU A 350 1.13 21.62 25.53
CA GLU A 350 0.01 21.38 24.60
C GLU A 350 0.49 21.36 23.14
N VAL A 351 1.65 21.96 22.88
CA VAL A 351 2.31 22.00 21.57
C VAL A 351 2.60 20.59 21.05
N ALA A 352 2.84 19.62 21.93
CA ALA A 352 3.12 18.24 21.53
C ALA A 352 2.02 17.65 20.64
N LEU A 353 0.73 17.93 20.94
CA LEU A 353 -0.39 17.47 20.12
C LEU A 353 -0.34 18.09 18.72
N TRP A 354 -0.20 19.41 18.65
CA TRP A 354 -0.21 20.14 17.39
C TRP A 354 1.02 19.81 16.54
N ALA A 355 2.18 19.60 17.17
CA ALA A 355 3.40 19.15 16.52
C ALA A 355 3.24 17.77 15.89
N VAL A 356 2.57 16.82 16.58
CA VAL A 356 2.25 15.51 16.00
C VAL A 356 1.30 15.68 14.81
N LEU A 357 0.21 16.44 14.96
CA LEU A 357 -0.76 16.66 13.87
C LEU A 357 -0.19 17.42 12.66
N ALA A 358 0.89 18.19 12.87
CA ALA A 358 1.62 18.89 11.82
C ALA A 358 2.51 17.94 10.98
N LEU A 359 2.77 16.72 11.43
CA LEU A 359 3.51 15.75 10.64
C LEU A 359 2.64 15.24 9.49
N ALA A 360 3.26 15.06 8.32
CA ALA A 360 2.60 14.40 7.20
C ALA A 360 2.34 12.92 7.52
N GLU A 361 3.33 12.25 8.12
CA GLU A 361 3.28 10.86 8.56
C GLU A 361 4.11 10.73 9.85
N LEU A 362 3.68 9.85 10.76
CA LEU A 362 4.42 9.56 11.99
C LEU A 362 5.36 8.36 11.75
N SER A 363 6.65 8.53 12.03
CA SER A 363 7.64 7.46 11.82
C SER A 363 7.94 6.69 13.11
N LYS A 364 8.21 5.38 12.99
CA LYS A 364 8.68 4.53 14.09
C LYS A 364 10.03 5.03 14.59
N GLY A 365 10.06 5.61 15.78
CA GLY A 365 11.27 6.21 16.38
C GLY A 365 11.19 7.72 16.61
N THR A 366 10.12 8.39 16.14
CA THR A 366 9.86 9.79 16.49
C THR A 366 9.69 9.91 18.02
N ASP A 367 10.40 10.85 18.65
CA ASP A 367 10.23 11.13 20.08
C ASP A 367 8.94 11.94 20.27
N VAL A 368 7.99 11.36 21.01
CA VAL A 368 6.64 11.91 21.19
C VAL A 368 6.23 11.77 22.64
N ASN A 369 5.84 12.88 23.25
CA ASN A 369 5.26 12.89 24.59
C ASN A 369 3.79 12.43 24.55
N ARG A 370 3.59 11.11 24.43
CA ARG A 370 2.26 10.49 24.30
C ARG A 370 1.28 10.85 25.43
N PRO A 371 1.67 10.82 26.72
CA PRO A 371 0.77 11.24 27.79
C PRO A 371 0.26 12.67 27.60
N ARG A 372 1.14 13.58 27.17
CA ARG A 372 0.78 14.97 26.92
C ARG A 372 -0.15 15.13 25.72
N VAL A 373 0.10 14.40 24.63
CA VAL A 373 -0.79 14.37 23.46
C VAL A 373 -2.20 13.91 23.84
N ILE A 374 -2.31 12.80 24.59
CA ILE A 374 -3.62 12.25 25.03
C ILE A 374 -4.35 13.23 25.95
N ALA A 375 -3.64 13.84 26.91
CA ALA A 375 -4.23 14.81 27.83
C ALA A 375 -4.76 16.04 27.08
N THR A 376 -3.91 16.66 26.25
CA THR A 376 -4.27 17.84 25.45
C THR A 376 -5.44 17.55 24.51
N PHE A 377 -5.42 16.38 23.84
CA PHE A 377 -6.52 15.98 22.96
C PHE A 377 -7.84 15.81 23.71
N SER A 378 -7.80 15.26 24.94
CA SER A 378 -8.99 15.04 25.76
C SER A 378 -9.63 16.33 26.25
N GLU A 379 -8.85 17.41 26.35
CA GLU A 379 -9.31 18.75 26.74
C GLU A 379 -9.97 19.52 25.57
N LEU A 380 -9.77 19.09 24.33
CA LEU A 380 -10.36 19.76 23.17
C LEU A 380 -11.91 19.69 23.20
N PRO A 381 -12.58 20.74 22.69
CA PRO A 381 -14.02 20.73 22.44
C PRO A 381 -14.46 19.52 21.60
N LEU A 382 -15.70 19.06 21.82
CA LEU A 382 -16.19 17.83 21.21
C LEU A 382 -16.11 17.81 19.67
N HIS A 383 -16.43 18.93 19.01
CA HIS A 383 -16.38 19.02 17.56
C HIS A 383 -14.95 18.84 17.02
N LEU A 384 -13.95 19.45 17.68
CA LEU A 384 -12.54 19.28 17.31
C LEU A 384 -12.04 17.86 17.60
N ARG A 385 -12.47 17.24 18.70
CA ARG A 385 -12.13 15.82 18.97
C ARG A 385 -12.68 14.88 17.92
N ARG A 386 -13.93 15.08 17.49
CA ARG A 386 -14.55 14.28 16.41
C ARG A 386 -13.85 14.47 15.08
N PHE A 387 -13.41 15.69 14.79
CA PHE A 387 -12.80 16.04 13.53
C PHE A 387 -11.32 15.63 13.44
N LEU A 388 -10.50 15.97 14.44
CA LEU A 388 -9.06 15.70 14.45
C LEU A 388 -8.71 14.28 14.96
N GLY A 389 -9.61 13.70 15.74
CA GLY A 389 -9.38 12.44 16.43
C GLY A 389 -9.13 11.23 15.53
N PRO A 390 -9.93 10.98 14.47
CA PRO A 390 -9.70 9.87 13.56
C PRO A 390 -8.30 9.90 12.93
N LYS A 391 -7.90 11.06 12.37
CA LYS A 391 -6.56 11.26 11.80
C LYS A 391 -5.46 11.02 12.84
N LEU A 392 -5.60 11.59 14.04
CA LEU A 392 -4.60 11.40 15.11
C LEU A 392 -4.47 9.94 15.52
N ALA A 393 -5.59 9.22 15.66
CA ALA A 393 -5.58 7.80 16.01
C ALA A 393 -4.94 6.95 14.90
N GLU A 394 -5.23 7.24 13.63
CA GLU A 394 -4.61 6.56 12.48
C GLU A 394 -3.09 6.70 12.48
N MET A 395 -2.55 7.90 12.74
CA MET A 395 -1.10 8.12 12.81
C MET A 395 -0.41 7.23 13.86
N PHE A 396 -1.05 6.99 15.01
CA PHE A 396 -0.52 6.08 16.03
C PHE A 396 -0.73 4.60 15.67
N LEU A 397 -1.83 4.25 15.01
CA LEU A 397 -2.06 2.89 14.50
C LEU A 397 -1.00 2.49 13.47
N GLU A 398 -0.64 3.37 12.53
CA GLU A 398 0.36 3.10 11.49
C GLU A 398 1.76 2.78 12.04
N ILE A 399 2.13 3.34 13.19
CA ILE A 399 3.38 3.01 13.88
C ILE A 399 3.25 1.82 14.86
N GLY A 400 2.06 1.23 14.99
CA GLY A 400 1.77 0.11 15.88
C GLY A 400 1.53 0.48 17.35
N ASP A 401 1.26 1.75 17.65
CA ASP A 401 0.97 2.25 19.00
C ASP A 401 -0.54 2.16 19.31
N ILE A 402 -1.00 0.92 19.49
CA ILE A 402 -2.41 0.60 19.71
C ILE A 402 -2.93 1.23 21.02
N GLU A 403 -2.07 1.36 22.04
CA GLU A 403 -2.45 1.93 23.34
C GLU A 403 -2.83 3.41 23.22
N THR A 404 -1.99 4.21 22.57
CA THR A 404 -2.25 5.64 22.35
C THR A 404 -3.47 5.85 21.45
N ALA A 405 -3.56 5.10 20.35
CA ALA A 405 -4.72 5.13 19.45
C ALA A 405 -6.03 4.76 20.18
N THR A 406 -6.00 3.76 21.07
CA THR A 406 -7.16 3.38 21.89
C THR A 406 -7.60 4.51 22.82
N ALA A 407 -6.66 5.22 23.44
CA ALA A 407 -6.96 6.35 24.31
C ALA A 407 -7.66 7.48 23.55
N ILE A 408 -7.15 7.84 22.36
CA ILE A 408 -7.73 8.85 21.47
C ILE A 408 -9.14 8.43 21.02
N ARG A 409 -9.29 7.20 20.51
CA ARG A 409 -10.59 6.63 20.13
C ARG A 409 -11.61 6.75 21.27
N ASN A 410 -11.23 6.34 22.48
CA ASN A 410 -12.13 6.34 23.63
C ASN A 410 -12.57 7.75 24.03
N ALA A 411 -11.72 8.76 23.82
CA ALA A 411 -12.08 10.16 24.05
C ALA A 411 -13.15 10.67 23.07
N ILE A 412 -13.29 10.06 21.89
CA ILE A 412 -14.35 10.37 20.91
C ILE A 412 -15.60 9.54 21.21
N ALA A 413 -15.44 8.22 21.38
CA ALA A 413 -16.53 7.25 21.50
C ALA A 413 -17.41 7.44 22.75
N ARG A 414 -16.89 8.08 23.81
CA ARG A 414 -17.63 8.34 25.05
C ARG A 414 -18.63 9.49 24.92
N ALA A 415 -18.52 10.31 23.89
CA ALA A 415 -19.40 11.46 23.72
C ALA A 415 -20.76 11.06 23.13
N PRO A 416 -21.87 11.69 23.57
CA PRO A 416 -23.20 11.37 23.06
C PRO A 416 -23.40 11.83 21.62
N GLY A 417 -24.17 11.07 20.84
CA GLY A 417 -24.50 11.35 19.44
C GLY A 417 -23.60 10.60 18.45
N ASP A 418 -23.87 10.79 17.16
CA ASP A 418 -23.09 10.17 16.09
C ASP A 418 -21.65 10.74 16.04
N ALA A 419 -20.67 9.85 15.90
CA ALA A 419 -19.26 10.20 15.81
C ALA A 419 -18.83 10.49 14.35
N GLY A 420 -19.68 10.20 13.37
CA GLY A 420 -19.48 10.51 11.95
C GLY A 420 -18.67 9.45 11.20
N ASP A 421 -18.63 9.58 9.86
CA ASP A 421 -18.11 8.55 8.97
C ASP A 421 -16.59 8.37 9.02
N GLU A 422 -15.81 9.45 9.22
CA GLU A 422 -14.35 9.37 9.43
C GLU A 422 -14.02 8.55 10.69
N PHE A 423 -14.84 8.65 11.75
CA PHE A 423 -14.68 7.81 12.93
C PHE A 423 -15.02 6.34 12.64
N ARG A 424 -16.07 6.06 11.86
CA ARG A 424 -16.41 4.68 11.44
C ARG A 424 -15.29 4.06 10.59
N LEU A 425 -14.67 4.85 9.69
CA LEU A 425 -13.53 4.42 8.87
C LEU A 425 -12.33 4.05 9.75
N MET A 426 -11.95 4.95 10.68
CA MET A 426 -10.88 4.69 11.64
C MET A 426 -11.18 3.45 12.50
N GLU A 427 -12.44 3.22 12.87
CA GLU A 427 -12.84 2.07 13.70
C GLU A 427 -12.66 0.76 12.93
N ALA A 428 -13.00 0.75 11.63
CA ALA A 428 -12.75 -0.40 10.79
C ALA A 428 -11.24 -0.73 10.73
N HIS A 429 -10.38 0.28 10.52
CA HIS A 429 -8.92 0.08 10.54
C HIS A 429 -8.43 -0.44 11.90
N PHE A 430 -8.98 0.09 12.99
CA PHE A 430 -8.71 -0.40 14.35
C PHE A 430 -9.01 -1.90 14.50
N GLU A 431 -10.15 -2.35 13.98
CA GLU A 431 -10.54 -3.76 14.03
C GLU A 431 -9.65 -4.65 13.15
N GLN A 432 -9.12 -4.14 12.02
CA GLN A 432 -8.11 -4.84 11.22
C GLN A 432 -6.82 -5.07 12.03
N GLU A 433 -6.33 -4.05 12.72
CA GLU A 433 -5.12 -4.15 13.57
C GLU A 433 -5.29 -5.11 14.75
N ARG A 434 -6.52 -5.28 15.24
CA ARG A 434 -6.86 -6.30 16.26
C ARG A 434 -7.01 -7.71 15.68
N GLY A 435 -6.97 -7.86 14.36
CA GLY A 435 -7.19 -9.13 13.65
C GLY A 435 -8.66 -9.50 13.45
N HIS A 436 -9.61 -8.60 13.73
CA HIS A 436 -11.03 -8.79 13.47
C HIS A 436 -11.39 -8.34 12.05
N TYR A 437 -10.79 -9.00 11.06
CA TYR A 437 -10.89 -8.59 9.66
C TYR A 437 -12.33 -8.62 9.10
N ASP A 438 -13.14 -9.60 9.50
CA ASP A 438 -14.49 -9.75 8.94
C ASP A 438 -15.42 -8.62 9.39
N THR A 439 -15.32 -8.17 10.65
CA THR A 439 -16.07 -7.01 11.16
C THR A 439 -15.58 -5.71 10.54
N ALA A 440 -14.26 -5.57 10.32
CA ALA A 440 -13.70 -4.42 9.63
C ALA A 440 -14.17 -4.33 8.18
N GLU A 441 -14.10 -5.44 7.43
CA GLU A 441 -14.56 -5.49 6.03
C GLU A 441 -16.05 -5.18 5.91
N GLN A 442 -16.88 -5.70 6.81
CA GLN A 442 -18.31 -5.36 6.82
C GLN A 442 -18.52 -3.84 7.04
N THR A 443 -17.82 -3.26 8.00
CA THR A 443 -17.91 -1.81 8.28
C THR A 443 -17.44 -0.98 7.09
N LEU A 444 -16.35 -1.37 6.43
CA LEU A 444 -15.86 -0.70 5.23
C LEU A 444 -16.83 -0.81 4.05
N GLU A 445 -17.50 -1.97 3.88
CA GLU A 445 -18.51 -2.16 2.83
C GLU A 445 -19.75 -1.29 3.06
N GLU A 446 -20.21 -1.17 4.31
CA GLU A 446 -21.29 -0.25 4.69
C GLU A 446 -20.92 1.20 4.36
N ILE A 447 -19.71 1.66 4.72
CA ILE A 447 -19.26 3.03 4.42
C ILE A 447 -19.06 3.24 2.92
N ALA A 448 -18.54 2.26 2.19
CA ALA A 448 -18.27 2.35 0.75
C ALA A 448 -19.54 2.37 -0.11
N THR A 449 -20.65 1.84 0.41
CA THR A 449 -21.95 1.86 -0.25
C THR A 449 -22.78 3.10 0.08
N ASP A 450 -22.46 3.79 1.17
CA ASP A 450 -23.02 5.10 1.51
C ASP A 450 -22.51 6.20 0.56
N ASN A 451 -23.36 7.18 0.24
CA ASN A 451 -22.98 8.33 -0.59
C ASN A 451 -22.38 9.45 0.29
N ASN A 452 -21.19 9.23 0.84
CA ASN A 452 -20.50 10.15 1.74
C ASN A 452 -19.10 10.54 1.24
N ALA A 453 -18.46 11.50 1.92
CA ALA A 453 -17.14 12.03 1.53
C ALA A 453 -15.99 11.02 1.72
N VAL A 454 -16.18 9.97 2.53
CA VAL A 454 -15.15 8.98 2.85
C VAL A 454 -15.34 7.65 2.12
N ALA A 455 -16.41 7.49 1.35
CA ALA A 455 -16.78 6.26 0.67
C ALA A 455 -15.66 5.73 -0.24
N LEU A 456 -14.98 6.63 -0.96
CA LEU A 456 -13.82 6.28 -1.78
C LEU A 456 -12.66 5.72 -0.94
N LYS A 457 -12.32 6.36 0.19
CA LYS A 457 -11.25 5.87 1.07
C LYS A 457 -11.61 4.51 1.64
N ALA A 458 -12.85 4.34 2.10
CA ALA A 458 -13.36 3.06 2.61
C ALA A 458 -13.31 1.96 1.55
N LEU A 459 -13.69 2.28 0.31
CA LEU A 459 -13.64 1.35 -0.81
C LEU A 459 -12.20 0.93 -1.14
N ILE A 460 -11.26 1.88 -1.17
CA ILE A 460 -9.84 1.57 -1.38
C ILE A 460 -9.34 0.63 -0.28
N LYS A 461 -9.62 0.94 1.00
CA LYS A 461 -9.22 0.10 2.14
C LYS A 461 -9.86 -1.29 2.10
N LEU A 462 -11.13 -1.39 1.72
CA LEU A 462 -11.83 -2.66 1.55
C LEU A 462 -11.13 -3.51 0.48
N LEU A 463 -10.84 -2.93 -0.68
CA LEU A 463 -10.22 -3.65 -1.79
C LEU A 463 -8.77 -4.05 -1.47
N GLU A 464 -8.01 -3.20 -0.79
CA GLU A 464 -6.68 -3.52 -0.28
C GLU A 464 -6.73 -4.74 0.66
N ALA A 465 -7.62 -4.73 1.64
CA ALA A 465 -7.80 -5.84 2.58
C ALA A 465 -8.20 -7.14 1.88
N LYS A 466 -9.15 -7.06 0.95
CA LYS A 466 -9.60 -8.21 0.14
C LYS A 466 -8.48 -8.76 -0.74
N ALA A 467 -7.68 -7.89 -1.35
CA ALA A 467 -6.54 -8.28 -2.17
C ALA A 467 -5.44 -8.97 -1.33
N GLU A 468 -5.13 -8.45 -0.16
CA GLU A 468 -4.12 -9.04 0.74
C GLU A 468 -4.55 -10.43 1.21
N ARG A 469 -5.81 -10.59 1.62
CA ARG A 469 -6.38 -11.86 2.09
C ARG A 469 -6.78 -12.81 0.95
N LYS A 470 -6.62 -12.42 -0.32
CA LYS A 470 -7.08 -13.17 -1.51
C LYS A 470 -8.55 -13.59 -1.40
N SER A 471 -9.38 -12.71 -0.85
CA SER A 471 -10.81 -12.96 -0.59
C SER A 471 -11.66 -12.51 -1.77
N GLN A 472 -12.82 -13.15 -1.95
CA GLN A 472 -13.74 -12.79 -3.02
C GLN A 472 -14.37 -11.41 -2.77
N VAL A 473 -14.56 -10.67 -3.87
CA VAL A 473 -15.22 -9.37 -3.90
C VAL A 473 -16.48 -9.50 -4.73
N SER A 474 -17.57 -8.89 -4.27
CA SER A 474 -18.85 -8.91 -4.97
C SER A 474 -18.80 -8.05 -6.24
N ASP A 475 -19.50 -8.46 -7.29
CA ASP A 475 -19.56 -7.72 -8.56
C ASP A 475 -20.11 -6.29 -8.40
N GLY A 476 -20.99 -6.08 -7.42
CA GLY A 476 -21.52 -4.75 -7.08
C GLY A 476 -20.41 -3.80 -6.62
N ILE A 477 -19.54 -4.25 -5.73
CA ILE A 477 -18.40 -3.46 -5.22
C ILE A 477 -17.39 -3.19 -6.34
N LEU A 478 -17.12 -4.18 -7.20
CA LEU A 478 -16.26 -3.99 -8.37
C LEU A 478 -16.81 -2.92 -9.32
N THR A 479 -18.12 -2.93 -9.59
CA THR A 479 -18.78 -1.94 -10.46
C THR A 479 -18.70 -0.53 -9.87
N THR A 480 -18.91 -0.39 -8.56
CA THR A 480 -18.75 0.87 -7.84
C THR A 480 -17.30 1.38 -7.91
N ALA A 481 -16.33 0.49 -7.70
CA ALA A 481 -14.91 0.81 -7.77
C ALA A 481 -14.47 1.23 -9.18
N GLU A 482 -14.98 0.59 -10.23
CA GLU A 482 -14.72 1.02 -11.61
C GLU A 482 -15.29 2.40 -11.92
N SER A 483 -16.45 2.72 -11.35
CA SER A 483 -17.07 4.04 -11.48
C SER A 483 -16.22 5.12 -10.80
N TYR A 484 -15.79 4.90 -9.57
CA TYR A 484 -14.86 5.79 -8.87
C TYR A 484 -13.52 5.92 -9.59
N LEU A 485 -12.98 4.81 -10.12
CA LEU A 485 -11.74 4.82 -10.87
C LEU A 485 -11.88 5.66 -12.16
N PHE A 486 -13.04 5.69 -12.79
CA PHE A 486 -13.32 6.55 -13.94
C PHE A 486 -13.29 8.04 -13.56
N GLU A 487 -13.85 8.40 -12.41
CA GLU A 487 -13.89 9.77 -11.90
C GLU A 487 -12.52 10.26 -11.42
N GLN A 488 -11.74 9.37 -10.77
CA GLN A 488 -10.51 9.69 -10.05
C GLN A 488 -9.21 9.45 -10.85
N ARG A 489 -9.29 9.29 -12.17
CA ARG A 489 -8.14 8.85 -13.02
C ARG A 489 -6.85 9.65 -12.85
N THR A 490 -6.96 10.93 -12.52
CA THR A 490 -5.84 11.87 -12.43
C THR A 490 -5.51 12.24 -10.99
N THR A 491 -5.85 11.40 -10.02
CA THR A 491 -5.58 11.62 -8.60
C THR A 491 -4.73 10.49 -8.01
N ALA A 492 -4.10 10.76 -6.86
CA ALA A 492 -3.37 9.73 -6.12
C ALA A 492 -4.30 8.61 -5.62
N ASP A 493 -5.52 8.93 -5.22
CA ASP A 493 -6.50 7.94 -4.77
C ASP A 493 -6.98 7.04 -5.92
N GLY A 494 -7.18 7.61 -7.12
CA GLY A 494 -7.46 6.78 -8.31
C GLY A 494 -6.31 5.85 -8.68
N ALA A 495 -5.07 6.25 -8.43
CA ALA A 495 -3.89 5.39 -8.59
C ALA A 495 -3.85 4.23 -7.59
N LYS A 496 -4.16 4.50 -6.31
CA LYS A 496 -4.33 3.45 -5.27
C LYS A 496 -5.46 2.49 -5.65
N LEU A 497 -6.60 3.02 -6.06
CA LEU A 497 -7.76 2.23 -6.48
C LEU A 497 -7.46 1.36 -7.71
N LEU A 498 -6.75 1.91 -8.71
CA LEU A 498 -6.32 1.15 -9.89
C LEU A 498 -5.43 -0.03 -9.49
N ARG A 499 -4.48 0.19 -8.58
CA ARG A 499 -3.59 -0.86 -8.07
C ARG A 499 -4.41 -1.98 -7.44
N SER A 500 -5.29 -1.68 -6.48
CA SER A 500 -6.09 -2.68 -5.76
C SER A 500 -7.02 -3.46 -6.70
N LEU A 501 -7.71 -2.78 -7.63
CA LEU A 501 -8.54 -3.45 -8.63
C LEU A 501 -7.74 -4.36 -9.55
N THR A 502 -6.55 -3.95 -9.95
CA THR A 502 -5.67 -4.78 -10.80
C THR A 502 -5.32 -6.10 -10.10
N LEU A 503 -4.97 -6.04 -8.81
CA LEU A 503 -4.64 -7.22 -8.03
C LEU A 503 -5.85 -8.14 -7.85
N ILE A 504 -7.03 -7.58 -7.55
CA ILE A 504 -8.26 -8.38 -7.42
C ILE A 504 -8.63 -9.06 -8.73
N TYR A 505 -8.53 -8.35 -9.86
CA TYR A 505 -8.79 -8.96 -11.17
C TYR A 505 -7.77 -10.06 -11.52
N ALA A 506 -6.50 -9.89 -11.13
CA ALA A 506 -5.50 -10.93 -11.31
C ALA A 506 -5.81 -12.17 -10.46
N GLN A 507 -6.22 -12.00 -9.20
CA GLN A 507 -6.54 -13.08 -8.26
C GLN A 507 -7.81 -13.83 -8.64
N SER A 508 -8.82 -13.14 -9.19
CA SER A 508 -10.05 -13.75 -9.71
C SER A 508 -9.86 -14.47 -11.05
N GLY A 509 -8.67 -14.37 -11.66
CA GLY A 509 -8.36 -14.97 -12.96
C GLY A 509 -8.79 -14.13 -14.17
N ASN A 510 -9.35 -12.94 -13.95
CA ASN A 510 -9.72 -12.00 -15.02
C ASN A 510 -8.49 -11.21 -15.49
N LEU A 511 -7.54 -11.93 -16.08
CA LEU A 511 -6.23 -11.40 -16.48
C LEU A 511 -6.30 -10.40 -17.65
N ASP A 512 -7.37 -10.43 -18.44
CA ASP A 512 -7.58 -9.48 -19.54
C ASP A 512 -7.81 -8.06 -18.99
N VAL A 513 -8.67 -7.94 -17.98
CA VAL A 513 -8.93 -6.66 -17.30
C VAL A 513 -7.70 -6.22 -16.50
N ALA A 514 -7.05 -7.14 -15.80
CA ALA A 514 -5.80 -6.84 -15.08
C ALA A 514 -4.72 -6.29 -16.04
N LEU A 515 -4.55 -6.88 -17.23
CA LEU A 515 -3.61 -6.39 -18.23
C LEU A 515 -3.97 -5.00 -18.76
N SER A 516 -5.25 -4.72 -18.97
CA SER A 516 -5.72 -3.38 -19.34
C SER A 516 -5.36 -2.35 -18.27
N ASN A 517 -5.58 -2.69 -17.00
CA ASN A 517 -5.27 -1.81 -15.88
C ASN A 517 -3.76 -1.60 -15.70
N LEU A 518 -2.94 -2.64 -15.89
CA LEU A 518 -1.48 -2.54 -15.89
C LEU A 518 -0.95 -1.57 -16.96
N ARG A 519 -1.55 -1.60 -18.16
CA ARG A 519 -1.21 -0.64 -19.23
C ARG A 519 -1.64 0.78 -18.90
N ALA A 520 -2.82 0.95 -18.31
CA ALA A 520 -3.26 2.25 -17.81
C ALA A 520 -2.32 2.78 -16.71
N ALA A 521 -1.87 1.89 -15.82
CA ALA A 521 -0.91 2.22 -14.76
C ALA A 521 0.42 2.71 -15.32
N ASN A 522 0.91 2.13 -16.42
CA ASN A 522 2.11 2.61 -17.11
C ASN A 522 2.00 4.07 -17.54
N THR A 523 0.81 4.53 -17.92
CA THR A 523 0.57 5.93 -18.31
C THR A 523 0.22 6.86 -17.14
N ASN A 524 -0.17 6.33 -15.99
CA ASN A 524 -0.53 7.14 -14.84
C ASN A 524 0.72 7.67 -14.12
N ALA A 525 0.80 8.99 -13.90
CA ALA A 525 1.93 9.64 -13.24
C ALA A 525 1.96 9.43 -11.72
N PHE A 526 0.82 9.09 -11.11
CA PHE A 526 0.70 8.93 -9.65
C PHE A 526 1.06 7.53 -9.14
N ILE A 527 1.24 6.56 -10.04
CA ILE A 527 1.69 5.21 -9.67
C ILE A 527 3.22 5.18 -9.67
N ASN A 528 3.81 5.21 -8.48
CA ASN A 528 5.27 5.17 -8.32
C ASN A 528 5.83 3.74 -8.46
N GLU A 529 5.05 2.72 -8.10
CA GLU A 529 5.50 1.32 -8.00
C GLU A 529 5.01 0.45 -9.17
N LYS A 530 5.13 0.95 -10.41
CA LYS A 530 4.62 0.25 -11.61
C LYS A 530 5.22 -1.15 -11.75
N VAL A 531 6.54 -1.28 -11.59
CA VAL A 531 7.26 -2.55 -11.75
C VAL A 531 6.78 -3.58 -10.71
N GLN A 532 6.58 -3.15 -9.47
CA GLN A 532 6.10 -4.04 -8.40
C GLN A 532 4.67 -4.53 -8.67
N LEU A 533 3.77 -3.65 -9.13
CA LEU A 533 2.42 -4.07 -9.52
C LEU A 533 2.44 -5.09 -10.68
N TRP A 534 3.30 -4.89 -11.67
CA TRP A 534 3.52 -5.87 -12.75
C TRP A 534 4.02 -7.21 -12.21
N GLU A 535 5.00 -7.19 -11.33
CA GLU A 535 5.56 -8.39 -10.70
C GLU A 535 4.50 -9.17 -9.90
N GLU A 536 3.69 -8.49 -9.08
CA GLU A 536 2.64 -9.12 -8.28
C GLU A 536 1.59 -9.81 -9.16
N VAL A 537 1.18 -9.17 -10.26
CA VAL A 537 0.25 -9.76 -11.23
C VAL A 537 0.89 -10.92 -11.99
N LEU A 538 2.13 -10.78 -12.45
CA LEU A 538 2.87 -11.85 -13.14
C LEU A 538 3.03 -13.08 -12.25
N THR A 539 3.37 -12.87 -10.98
CA THR A 539 3.50 -13.94 -9.98
C THR A 539 2.16 -14.62 -9.73
N THR A 540 1.09 -13.82 -9.58
CA THR A 540 -0.27 -14.34 -9.39
C THR A 540 -0.72 -15.18 -10.59
N ALA A 541 -0.54 -14.64 -11.81
CA ALA A 541 -0.87 -15.35 -13.05
C ALA A 541 -0.07 -16.65 -13.18
N THR A 542 1.24 -16.63 -12.88
CA THR A 542 2.13 -17.79 -12.98
C THR A 542 1.79 -18.88 -11.98
N ASN A 543 1.32 -18.54 -10.78
CA ASN A 543 1.08 -19.54 -9.73
C ASN A 543 -0.35 -20.06 -9.69
N SER A 544 -1.34 -19.28 -10.11
CA SER A 544 -2.76 -19.57 -9.82
C SER A 544 -3.70 -19.55 -11.02
N ALA A 545 -3.32 -18.91 -12.14
CA ALA A 545 -4.20 -18.88 -13.32
C ALA A 545 -4.28 -20.26 -13.98
N SER A 546 -5.38 -20.55 -14.68
CA SER A 546 -5.47 -21.71 -15.56
C SER A 546 -4.47 -21.59 -16.72
N ASP A 547 -4.07 -22.71 -17.32
CA ASP A 547 -3.08 -22.69 -18.40
C ASP A 547 -3.51 -21.84 -19.60
N GLU A 548 -4.79 -21.90 -19.97
CA GLU A 548 -5.34 -21.06 -21.04
C GLU A 548 -5.24 -19.57 -20.70
N ALA A 549 -5.67 -19.18 -19.49
CA ALA A 549 -5.64 -17.78 -19.07
C ALA A 549 -4.20 -17.25 -18.94
N PHE A 550 -3.30 -18.05 -18.37
CA PHE A 550 -1.88 -17.75 -18.26
C PHE A 550 -1.25 -17.52 -19.64
N LEU A 551 -1.48 -18.42 -20.60
CA LEU A 551 -0.92 -18.30 -21.95
C LEU A 551 -1.47 -17.06 -22.67
N LYS A 552 -2.78 -16.81 -22.62
CA LYS A 552 -3.36 -15.59 -23.21
C LYS A 552 -2.73 -14.33 -22.63
N PHE A 553 -2.63 -14.27 -21.30
CA PHE A 553 -2.04 -13.13 -20.60
C PHE A 553 -0.57 -12.92 -20.95
N ILE A 554 0.28 -13.94 -20.83
CA ILE A 554 1.72 -13.83 -21.06
C ILE A 554 2.04 -13.44 -22.50
N TYR A 555 1.33 -13.99 -23.48
CA TYR A 555 1.52 -13.61 -24.88
C TYR A 555 1.07 -12.17 -25.16
N ALA A 556 -0.07 -11.75 -24.58
CA ALA A 556 -0.55 -10.39 -24.72
C ALA A 556 0.37 -9.36 -24.01
N ALA A 557 0.93 -9.73 -22.86
CA ALA A 557 1.78 -8.90 -22.03
C ALA A 557 3.25 -8.87 -22.48
N HIS A 558 3.70 -9.79 -23.35
CA HIS A 558 5.12 -9.99 -23.69
C HIS A 558 5.88 -8.70 -24.04
N LYS A 559 5.30 -7.85 -24.91
CA LYS A 559 5.93 -6.58 -25.30
C LYS A 559 6.01 -5.56 -24.15
N ASP A 560 5.05 -5.59 -23.24
CA ASP A 560 5.02 -4.72 -22.08
C ASP A 560 6.10 -5.17 -21.08
N VAL A 561 6.15 -6.48 -20.78
CA VAL A 561 7.11 -7.07 -19.85
C VAL A 561 8.56 -6.92 -20.33
N SER A 562 8.81 -7.03 -21.65
CA SER A 562 10.17 -6.87 -22.21
C SER A 562 10.80 -5.49 -21.95
N LYS A 563 10.01 -4.49 -21.57
CA LYS A 563 10.47 -3.12 -21.27
C LYS A 563 10.65 -2.88 -19.76
N LEU A 564 10.29 -3.86 -18.93
CA LEU A 564 10.31 -3.75 -17.49
C LEU A 564 11.50 -4.54 -16.93
N ASP A 565 12.11 -4.01 -15.88
CA ASP A 565 13.15 -4.71 -15.14
C ASP A 565 12.50 -5.62 -14.08
N ILE A 566 12.01 -6.78 -14.53
CA ILE A 566 11.35 -7.77 -13.67
C ILE A 566 12.42 -8.64 -12.97
N PRO A 567 12.28 -8.90 -11.66
CA PRO A 567 13.22 -9.74 -10.93
C PRO A 567 13.45 -11.11 -11.56
N GLN A 568 14.70 -11.58 -11.47
CA GLN A 568 15.13 -12.83 -12.10
C GLN A 568 14.29 -14.04 -11.67
N ALA A 569 13.94 -14.13 -10.38
CA ALA A 569 13.12 -15.21 -9.85
C ALA A 569 11.75 -15.30 -10.56
N THR A 570 11.10 -14.16 -10.78
CA THR A 570 9.80 -14.07 -11.46
C THR A 570 9.93 -14.46 -12.93
N ARG A 571 10.99 -14.02 -13.62
CA ARG A 571 11.29 -14.43 -15.01
C ARG A 571 11.52 -15.94 -15.12
N GLN A 572 12.28 -16.53 -14.19
CA GLN A 572 12.53 -17.97 -14.13
C GLN A 572 11.26 -18.77 -13.87
N ALA A 573 10.38 -18.31 -12.98
CA ALA A 573 9.11 -18.98 -12.69
C ALA A 573 8.19 -19.02 -13.94
N ILE A 574 8.08 -17.89 -14.66
CA ILE A 574 7.34 -17.81 -15.91
C ILE A 574 7.93 -18.76 -16.96
N ALA A 575 9.26 -18.75 -17.12
CA ALA A 575 9.95 -19.59 -18.10
C ALA A 575 9.75 -21.08 -17.80
N LYS A 576 9.88 -21.50 -16.54
CA LYS A 576 9.62 -22.89 -16.11
C LYS A 576 8.20 -23.31 -16.45
N ARG A 577 7.19 -22.51 -16.09
CA ARG A 577 5.79 -22.81 -16.40
C ARG A 577 5.53 -22.90 -17.91
N LEU A 578 6.13 -22.02 -18.70
CA LEU A 578 6.03 -22.09 -20.16
C LEU A 578 6.65 -23.37 -20.73
N LEU A 579 7.77 -23.84 -20.19
CA LEU A 579 8.38 -25.11 -20.59
C LEU A 579 7.54 -26.33 -20.22
N ASP A 580 6.92 -26.32 -19.03
CA ASP A 580 6.01 -27.37 -18.61
C ASP A 580 4.80 -27.48 -19.56
N LEU A 581 4.38 -26.34 -20.14
CA LEU A 581 3.33 -26.27 -21.16
C LEU A 581 3.83 -26.47 -22.60
N GLY A 582 5.13 -26.71 -22.81
CA GLY A 582 5.73 -26.97 -24.13
C GLY A 582 6.06 -25.74 -24.97
N PHE A 583 6.11 -24.53 -24.38
CA PHE A 583 6.40 -23.27 -25.09
C PHE A 583 7.85 -22.79 -24.90
N SER A 584 8.81 -23.55 -25.43
CA SER A 584 10.27 -23.32 -25.35
C SER A 584 10.71 -21.92 -25.83
N THR A 585 10.30 -21.51 -27.03
CA THR A 585 10.72 -20.23 -27.62
C THR A 585 10.30 -19.06 -26.73
N ARG A 586 9.05 -19.08 -26.24
CA ARG A 586 8.53 -18.01 -25.37
C ARG A 586 9.21 -18.03 -24.00
N ALA A 587 9.54 -19.21 -23.45
CA ALA A 587 10.27 -19.31 -22.19
C ALA A 587 11.64 -18.63 -22.28
N LEU A 588 12.37 -18.84 -23.39
CA LEU A 588 13.68 -18.23 -23.62
C LEU A 588 13.59 -16.69 -23.77
N ASP A 589 12.54 -16.16 -24.39
CA ASP A 589 12.32 -14.71 -24.50
C ASP A 589 12.26 -14.02 -23.13
N PHE A 590 11.65 -14.67 -22.12
CA PHE A 590 11.54 -14.14 -20.76
C PHE A 590 12.84 -14.26 -19.96
N LEU A 591 13.68 -15.25 -20.27
CA LEU A 591 15.00 -15.38 -19.67
C LEU A 591 16.01 -14.39 -20.24
N ASN A 592 15.81 -13.92 -21.47
CA ASN A 592 16.72 -13.03 -22.16
C ASN A 592 16.85 -11.70 -21.40
N ALA A 593 18.00 -11.49 -20.76
CA ALA A 593 18.33 -10.31 -19.98
C ALA A 593 19.77 -9.87 -20.27
N PRO A 594 20.12 -8.59 -20.05
CA PRO A 594 21.47 -8.06 -20.28
C PRO A 594 22.52 -8.57 -19.28
N VAL A 595 22.18 -9.56 -18.44
CA VAL A 595 23.04 -10.18 -17.44
C VAL A 595 23.40 -11.59 -17.91
N PRO A 596 24.64 -12.06 -17.70
CA PRO A 596 25.01 -13.44 -17.99
C PRO A 596 24.05 -14.44 -17.31
N PRO A 597 23.67 -15.54 -17.99
CA PRO A 597 22.75 -16.52 -17.45
C PRO A 597 23.36 -17.20 -16.22
N SER A 598 22.59 -17.23 -15.13
CA SER A 598 22.91 -18.01 -13.93
C SER A 598 22.84 -19.51 -14.22
N ASP A 599 23.35 -20.34 -13.31
CA ASP A 599 23.25 -21.80 -13.41
C ASP A 599 21.79 -22.26 -13.54
N THR A 600 20.86 -21.63 -12.81
CA THR A 600 19.42 -21.91 -12.94
C THR A 600 18.88 -21.50 -14.31
N ASP A 601 19.32 -20.37 -14.88
CA ASP A 601 18.90 -19.98 -16.23
C ASP A 601 19.42 -20.97 -17.27
N ARG A 602 20.67 -21.45 -17.12
CA ARG A 602 21.27 -22.46 -17.99
C ARG A 602 20.52 -23.79 -17.94
N LEU A 603 20.06 -24.22 -16.76
CA LEU A 603 19.20 -25.40 -16.61
C LEU A 603 17.89 -25.25 -17.39
N ILE A 604 17.23 -24.09 -17.27
CA ILE A 604 16.00 -23.79 -18.01
C ILE A 604 16.27 -23.74 -19.52
N MET A 605 17.38 -23.13 -19.95
CA MET A 605 17.78 -23.08 -21.36
C MET A 605 18.09 -24.48 -21.93
N ALA A 606 18.76 -25.34 -21.16
CA ALA A 606 19.04 -26.72 -21.54
C ALA A 606 17.75 -27.54 -21.68
N ARG A 607 16.81 -27.39 -20.74
CA ARG A 607 15.49 -28.02 -20.84
C ARG A 607 14.71 -27.54 -22.07
N ALA A 608 14.80 -26.25 -22.40
CA ALA A 608 14.22 -25.70 -23.63
C ALA A 608 14.87 -26.31 -24.88
N ALA A 609 16.19 -26.48 -24.90
CA ALA A 609 16.91 -27.09 -26.01
C ALA A 609 16.51 -28.56 -26.24
N LEU A 610 16.33 -29.34 -25.18
CA LEU A 610 15.83 -30.71 -25.26
C LEU A 610 14.42 -30.78 -25.88
N LEU A 611 13.50 -29.90 -25.45
CA LEU A 611 12.15 -29.82 -26.00
C LEU A 611 12.15 -29.45 -27.50
N ASP A 612 13.10 -28.63 -27.93
CA ASP A 612 13.28 -28.24 -29.34
C ASP A 612 14.02 -29.28 -30.18
N GLY A 613 14.44 -30.41 -29.60
CA GLY A 613 15.24 -31.44 -30.27
C GLY A 613 16.69 -31.02 -30.55
N ARG A 614 17.20 -29.99 -29.87
CA ARG A 614 18.56 -29.46 -29.99
C ARG A 614 19.47 -30.00 -28.88
N ALA A 615 19.53 -31.33 -28.77
CA ALA A 615 20.28 -32.02 -27.73
C ALA A 615 21.79 -31.74 -27.80
N ASP A 616 22.31 -31.44 -28.98
CA ASP A 616 23.70 -31.05 -29.25
C ASP A 616 24.14 -29.79 -28.48
N GLN A 617 23.20 -28.91 -28.12
CA GLN A 617 23.50 -27.65 -27.42
C GLN A 617 23.56 -27.82 -25.90
N VAL A 618 23.00 -28.90 -25.35
CA VAL A 618 22.80 -29.08 -23.91
C VAL A 618 24.11 -29.14 -23.14
N GLU A 619 25.12 -29.86 -23.64
CA GLU A 619 26.42 -29.95 -22.97
C GLU A 619 27.07 -28.58 -22.81
N SER A 620 27.06 -27.77 -23.88
CA SER A 620 27.64 -26.41 -23.86
C SER A 620 26.91 -25.47 -22.90
N LEU A 621 25.59 -25.60 -22.80
CA LEU A 621 24.76 -24.81 -21.88
C LEU A 621 25.01 -25.20 -20.42
N LEU A 622 25.26 -26.49 -20.16
CA LEU A 622 25.48 -27.03 -18.82
C LEU A 622 26.96 -27.12 -18.44
N GLU A 623 27.86 -26.48 -19.18
CA GLU A 623 29.28 -26.47 -18.84
C GLU A 623 29.49 -25.83 -17.46
N ASN A 624 30.18 -26.56 -16.58
CA ASN A 624 30.44 -26.18 -15.18
C ASN A 624 29.18 -26.00 -14.29
N VAL A 625 28.01 -26.46 -14.73
CA VAL A 625 26.79 -26.45 -13.90
C VAL A 625 26.73 -27.75 -13.10
N ALA A 626 26.71 -27.64 -11.76
CA ALA A 626 26.62 -28.79 -10.86
C ALA A 626 25.16 -29.12 -10.48
N GLY A 627 24.95 -30.34 -9.99
CA GLY A 627 23.68 -30.80 -9.42
C GLY A 627 22.98 -31.87 -10.24
N ASP A 628 22.16 -32.67 -9.58
CA ASP A 628 21.51 -33.85 -10.15
C ASP A 628 20.60 -33.51 -11.35
N GLU A 629 19.96 -32.34 -11.33
CA GLU A 629 19.15 -31.84 -12.45
C GLU A 629 20.01 -31.61 -13.71
N ALA A 630 21.21 -31.05 -13.56
CA ALA A 630 22.13 -30.84 -14.68
C ALA A 630 22.60 -32.18 -15.26
N VAL A 631 22.92 -33.15 -14.40
CA VAL A 631 23.35 -34.49 -14.83
C VAL A 631 22.22 -35.22 -15.55
N ASN A 632 20.99 -35.14 -15.04
CA ASN A 632 19.82 -35.73 -15.69
C ASN A 632 19.55 -35.10 -17.07
N LEU A 633 19.65 -33.78 -17.21
CA LEU A 633 19.50 -33.11 -18.49
C LEU A 633 20.59 -33.50 -19.50
N ARG A 634 21.85 -33.68 -19.05
CA ARG A 634 22.92 -34.23 -19.91
C ARG A 634 22.63 -35.66 -20.34
N ALA A 635 22.17 -36.51 -19.42
CA ALA A 635 21.81 -37.89 -19.70
C ALA A 635 20.72 -37.98 -20.79
N GLN A 636 19.65 -37.19 -20.65
CA GLN A 636 18.59 -37.08 -21.66
C GLN A 636 19.09 -36.56 -23.02
N ALA A 637 20.06 -35.63 -23.01
CA ALA A 637 20.67 -35.16 -24.25
C ALA A 637 21.45 -36.26 -24.96
N PHE A 638 22.23 -37.06 -24.22
CA PHE A 638 22.94 -38.21 -24.77
C PHE A 638 21.99 -39.26 -25.35
N GLU A 639 20.89 -39.57 -24.66
CA GLU A 639 19.85 -40.47 -25.20
C GLU A 639 19.29 -39.97 -26.53
N ASN A 640 18.96 -38.67 -26.61
CA ASN A 640 18.44 -38.06 -27.84
C ASN A 640 19.45 -38.05 -29.00
N LEU A 641 20.76 -38.03 -28.68
CA LEU A 641 21.84 -38.14 -29.66
C LEU A 641 22.19 -39.59 -30.02
N GLY A 642 21.62 -40.58 -29.31
CA GLY A 642 21.92 -42.00 -29.46
C GLY A 642 23.22 -42.46 -28.77
N ASP A 643 23.79 -41.62 -27.90
CA ASP A 643 25.00 -41.92 -27.13
C ASP A 643 24.62 -42.56 -25.77
N TYR A 644 24.12 -43.79 -25.85
CA TYR A 644 23.60 -44.47 -24.68
C TYR A 644 24.68 -44.87 -23.64
N GLU A 645 25.95 -44.97 -24.04
CA GLU A 645 27.06 -45.23 -23.12
C GLU A 645 27.26 -44.07 -22.16
N ASN A 646 27.33 -42.84 -22.68
CA ASN A 646 27.47 -41.63 -21.86
C ASN A 646 26.18 -41.32 -21.09
N ALA A 647 25.00 -41.61 -21.65
CA ALA A 647 23.73 -41.51 -20.93
C ALA A 647 23.72 -42.42 -19.69
N ALA A 648 24.11 -43.68 -19.83
CA ALA A 648 24.20 -44.63 -18.73
C ALA A 648 25.17 -44.17 -17.64
N ALA A 649 26.35 -43.65 -18.02
CA ALA A 649 27.32 -43.12 -17.07
C ALA A 649 26.75 -41.93 -16.27
N ALA A 650 26.03 -41.03 -16.93
CA ALA A 650 25.39 -39.89 -16.27
C ALA A 650 24.26 -40.32 -15.32
N TYR A 651 23.39 -41.25 -15.71
CA TYR A 651 22.36 -41.78 -14.81
C TYR A 651 22.94 -42.51 -13.58
N ALA A 652 24.09 -43.17 -13.76
CA ALA A 652 24.80 -43.80 -12.65
C ALA A 652 25.25 -42.80 -11.58
N GLU A 653 25.69 -41.60 -11.99
CA GLU A 653 26.15 -40.53 -11.10
C GLU A 653 25.04 -40.05 -10.16
N ILE A 654 23.80 -39.96 -10.65
CA ILE A 654 22.62 -39.58 -9.86
C ILE A 654 21.85 -40.76 -9.27
N SER A 655 22.39 -41.98 -9.37
CA SER A 655 21.75 -43.22 -8.88
C SER A 655 20.34 -43.48 -9.45
N ASP A 656 20.07 -43.01 -10.67
CA ASP A 656 18.83 -43.35 -11.39
C ASP A 656 19.00 -44.72 -12.08
N TYR A 657 18.81 -45.78 -11.30
CA TYR A 657 19.06 -47.15 -11.74
C TYR A 657 18.16 -47.61 -12.89
N ASP A 658 16.92 -47.10 -12.96
CA ASP A 658 15.98 -47.52 -13.99
C ASP A 658 16.36 -46.93 -15.35
N SER A 659 16.64 -45.62 -15.40
CA SER A 659 17.11 -44.93 -16.60
C SER A 659 18.50 -45.43 -17.02
N GLN A 660 19.41 -45.64 -16.05
CA GLN A 660 20.74 -46.22 -16.31
C GLN A 660 20.64 -47.59 -16.99
N LYS A 661 19.79 -48.49 -16.47
CA LYS A 661 19.59 -49.83 -17.02
C LYS A 661 19.00 -49.78 -18.43
N SER A 662 18.04 -48.89 -18.66
CA SER A 662 17.46 -48.65 -20.00
C SER A 662 18.54 -48.19 -20.99
N ALA A 663 19.36 -47.22 -20.61
CA ALA A 663 20.47 -46.73 -21.44
C ALA A 663 21.51 -47.83 -21.72
N ILE A 664 21.92 -48.62 -20.72
CA ILE A 664 22.86 -49.75 -20.90
C ILE A 664 22.31 -50.78 -21.89
N TRP A 665 21.02 -51.07 -21.80
CA TRP A 665 20.36 -51.96 -22.75
C TRP A 665 20.43 -51.41 -24.18
N GLN A 666 20.13 -50.12 -24.36
CA GLN A 666 20.16 -49.45 -25.67
C GLN A 666 21.58 -49.29 -26.23
N ALA A 667 22.58 -49.14 -25.37
CA ALA A 667 24.01 -49.13 -25.72
C ALA A 667 24.52 -50.51 -26.19
N GLY A 668 23.81 -51.59 -25.86
CA GLY A 668 24.29 -52.95 -26.10
C GLY A 668 25.44 -53.36 -25.16
N ASP A 669 25.61 -52.70 -24.01
CA ASP A 669 26.60 -53.07 -23.00
C ASP A 669 26.08 -54.24 -22.15
N TRP A 670 26.16 -55.43 -22.74
CA TRP A 670 25.75 -56.68 -22.09
C TRP A 670 26.58 -57.00 -20.84
N GLN A 671 27.80 -56.47 -20.70
CA GLN A 671 28.64 -56.76 -19.55
C GLN A 671 28.15 -56.00 -18.31
N SER A 672 27.80 -54.72 -18.47
CA SER A 672 27.21 -53.93 -17.39
C SER A 672 25.80 -54.42 -17.05
N LEU A 673 25.00 -54.80 -18.05
CA LEU A 673 23.64 -55.32 -17.84
C LEU A 673 23.62 -56.61 -16.99
N GLN A 674 24.65 -57.46 -17.08
CA GLN A 674 24.78 -58.65 -16.23
C GLN A 674 24.91 -58.32 -14.73
N GLN A 675 25.38 -57.12 -14.39
CA GLN A 675 25.58 -56.71 -13.00
C GLN A 675 24.31 -56.08 -12.43
N ILE A 676 23.67 -55.21 -13.21
CA ILE A 676 22.57 -54.35 -12.72
C ILE A 676 21.17 -54.82 -13.14
N GLY A 677 21.05 -55.70 -14.14
CA GLY A 677 19.77 -56.14 -14.68
C GLY A 677 18.97 -57.05 -13.74
N THR A 678 17.71 -57.25 -14.08
CA THR A 678 16.84 -58.31 -13.54
C THR A 678 17.34 -59.69 -13.96
N GLU A 679 16.90 -60.78 -13.31
CA GLU A 679 17.36 -62.13 -13.65
C GLU A 679 17.14 -62.52 -15.14
N PRO A 680 15.99 -62.19 -15.77
CA PRO A 680 15.80 -62.43 -17.20
C PRO A 680 16.78 -61.63 -18.08
N GLU A 681 17.00 -60.35 -17.77
CA GLU A 681 17.95 -59.48 -18.48
C GLU A 681 19.40 -59.97 -18.32
N LYS A 682 19.78 -60.39 -17.11
CA LYS A 682 21.10 -60.98 -16.82
C LYS A 682 21.33 -62.28 -17.59
N SER A 683 20.31 -63.12 -17.70
CA SER A 683 20.36 -64.37 -18.46
C SER A 683 20.55 -64.10 -19.95
N LEU A 684 19.79 -63.14 -20.51
CA LEU A 684 19.95 -62.71 -21.89
C LEU A 684 21.35 -62.10 -22.14
N ALA A 685 21.79 -61.21 -21.27
CA ALA A 685 23.08 -60.55 -21.39
C ALA A 685 24.26 -61.56 -21.35
N ARG A 686 24.14 -62.64 -20.56
CA ARG A 686 25.09 -63.76 -20.59
C ARG A 686 25.12 -64.45 -21.95
N SER A 687 23.96 -64.79 -22.51
CA SER A 687 23.89 -65.43 -23.84
C SER A 687 24.41 -64.53 -24.97
N MET A 688 24.14 -63.21 -24.93
CA MET A 688 24.64 -62.25 -25.91
C MET A 688 26.16 -62.11 -25.84
N ALA A 689 26.73 -62.09 -24.63
CA ALA A 689 28.17 -62.04 -24.43
C ALA A 689 28.91 -63.33 -24.85
N LEU A 690 28.26 -64.51 -24.73
CA LEU A 690 28.81 -65.78 -25.22
C LEU A 690 28.73 -65.90 -26.75
N GLY A 691 27.61 -65.52 -27.37
CA GLY A 691 27.43 -65.57 -28.82
C GLY A 691 28.50 -64.77 -29.58
N ALA A 692 28.91 -63.62 -29.04
CA ALA A 692 30.00 -62.82 -29.61
C ALA A 692 31.37 -63.55 -29.59
N LYS A 693 31.66 -64.36 -28.56
CA LYS A 693 32.93 -65.11 -28.44
C LYS A 693 33.02 -66.32 -29.36
N ILE A 694 31.89 -66.91 -29.74
CA ILE A 694 31.85 -68.12 -30.58
C ILE A 694 32.13 -67.77 -32.06
N VAL A 695 31.76 -66.56 -32.51
CA VAL A 695 31.98 -66.10 -33.89
C VAL A 695 33.47 -65.85 -34.20
N ASP A 696 34.29 -65.52 -33.19
CA ASP A 696 35.73 -65.25 -33.34
C ASP A 696 36.63 -66.51 -33.20
N ALA A 697 36.06 -67.70 -33.05
CA ALA A 697 36.83 -68.94 -32.90
C ALA A 697 37.28 -69.52 -34.25
N ASP A 698 38.59 -69.78 -34.41
CA ASP A 698 39.20 -70.40 -35.60
C ASP A 698 38.69 -71.85 -35.80
N PRO A 699 38.13 -72.22 -36.97
CA PRO A 699 37.49 -73.52 -37.23
C PRO A 699 38.42 -74.76 -37.19
N ALA A 700 39.68 -74.63 -36.79
CA ALA A 700 40.69 -75.70 -36.87
C ALA A 700 40.72 -76.70 -35.69
N MET A 701 39.74 -76.73 -34.79
CA MET A 701 39.69 -77.67 -33.64
C MET A 701 38.69 -78.83 -33.86
N SER A 702 39.10 -79.84 -34.63
CA SER A 702 38.22 -80.93 -35.11
C SER A 702 37.89 -82.06 -34.11
N GLU A 703 38.38 -82.02 -32.86
CA GLU A 703 38.05 -83.03 -31.83
C GLU A 703 36.97 -82.58 -30.82
N GLN A 704 36.52 -81.33 -30.87
CA GLN A 704 35.54 -80.75 -29.92
C GLN A 704 34.18 -80.40 -30.54
N VAL A 705 33.95 -80.73 -31.81
CA VAL A 705 32.77 -80.29 -32.59
C VAL A 705 31.44 -80.74 -31.98
N LEU A 706 31.32 -82.01 -31.55
CA LEU A 706 30.07 -82.52 -30.95
C LEU A 706 29.76 -81.92 -29.56
N SER A 707 30.79 -81.62 -28.77
CA SER A 707 30.61 -80.93 -27.48
C SER A 707 30.21 -79.47 -27.67
N ILE A 708 30.74 -78.81 -28.72
CA ILE A 708 30.40 -77.44 -29.08
C ILE A 708 28.96 -77.38 -29.63
N ASP A 709 28.56 -78.33 -30.48
CA ASP A 709 27.20 -78.40 -31.01
C ASP A 709 26.17 -78.67 -29.90
N ALA A 710 26.50 -79.52 -28.93
CA ALA A 710 25.65 -79.79 -27.76
C ALA A 710 25.50 -78.54 -26.87
N SER A 711 26.58 -77.80 -26.61
CA SER A 711 26.51 -76.55 -25.84
C SER A 711 25.71 -75.46 -26.55
N LEU A 712 25.82 -75.35 -27.89
CA LEU A 712 25.04 -74.40 -28.69
C LEU A 712 23.53 -74.66 -28.64
N ILE A 713 23.11 -75.94 -28.61
CA ILE A 713 21.68 -76.30 -28.48
C ILE A 713 21.15 -75.95 -27.10
N GLU A 714 21.93 -76.21 -26.04
CA GLU A 714 21.57 -75.85 -24.66
C GLU A 714 21.48 -74.32 -24.50
N GLU A 715 22.44 -73.57 -25.04
CA GLU A 715 22.41 -72.11 -25.08
C GLU A 715 21.21 -71.56 -25.85
N SER A 716 20.85 -72.16 -27.00
CA SER A 716 19.65 -71.80 -27.75
C SER A 716 18.35 -72.03 -26.95
N GLY A 717 18.31 -73.06 -26.11
CA GLY A 717 17.21 -73.32 -25.19
C GLY A 717 17.10 -72.25 -24.10
N ASN A 718 18.22 -71.97 -23.43
CA ASN A 718 18.31 -70.95 -22.38
C ASN A 718 18.00 -69.54 -22.90
N PHE A 719 18.45 -69.22 -24.12
CA PHE A 719 18.16 -67.96 -24.80
C PHE A 719 16.66 -67.78 -25.03
N ARG A 720 15.98 -68.80 -25.59
CA ARG A 720 14.54 -68.77 -25.84
C ARG A 720 13.73 -68.60 -24.56
N GLN A 721 14.10 -69.31 -23.50
CA GLN A 721 13.43 -69.19 -22.20
C GLN A 721 13.62 -67.79 -21.59
N SER A 722 14.81 -67.19 -21.75
CA SER A 722 15.10 -65.83 -21.30
C SER A 722 14.29 -64.79 -22.05
N ILE A 723 14.15 -64.94 -23.38
CA ILE A 723 13.28 -64.08 -24.21
C ILE A 723 11.82 -64.22 -23.80
N GLU A 724 11.33 -65.44 -23.56
CA GLU A 724 9.95 -65.67 -23.13
C GLU A 724 9.66 -65.01 -21.76
N ALA A 725 10.61 -65.07 -20.84
CA ALA A 725 10.53 -64.36 -19.56
C ALA A 725 10.54 -62.83 -19.75
N LEU A 726 11.41 -62.29 -20.60
CA LEU A 726 11.46 -60.86 -20.94
C LEU A 726 10.16 -60.35 -21.57
N ILE A 727 9.57 -61.10 -22.50
CA ILE A 727 8.28 -60.75 -23.14
C ILE A 727 7.15 -60.73 -22.10
N LYS A 728 7.23 -61.61 -21.09
CA LYS A 728 6.26 -61.64 -19.99
C LYS A 728 6.43 -60.46 -19.04
N ASP A 729 7.66 -60.05 -18.76
CA ASP A 729 7.99 -58.94 -17.87
C ASP A 729 7.78 -57.57 -18.53
N TYR A 730 7.97 -57.50 -19.85
CA TYR A 730 7.72 -56.34 -20.69
C TYR A 730 6.70 -56.69 -21.79
N PRO A 731 5.41 -56.87 -21.43
CA PRO A 731 4.39 -57.19 -22.42
C PRO A 731 4.29 -56.03 -23.42
N ALA A 732 4.21 -56.37 -24.71
CA ALA A 732 3.93 -55.37 -25.74
C ALA A 732 2.66 -54.59 -25.36
N PRO A 733 2.61 -53.26 -25.59
CA PRO A 733 1.39 -52.52 -25.36
C PRO A 733 0.28 -53.21 -26.15
N LEU A 734 -0.79 -53.62 -25.45
CA LEU A 734 -1.96 -54.19 -26.09
C LEU A 734 -2.36 -53.21 -27.19
N SER A 735 -2.34 -53.66 -28.45
CA SER A 735 -2.95 -52.91 -29.53
C SER A 735 -4.38 -52.64 -29.07
N VAL A 736 -4.70 -51.37 -28.86
CA VAL A 736 -6.07 -50.93 -28.74
C VAL A 736 -6.68 -51.28 -30.09
N ASP A 737 -7.45 -52.38 -30.13
CA ASP A 737 -8.31 -52.69 -31.26
C ASP A 737 -9.16 -51.43 -31.53
N GLU A 738 -9.11 -50.96 -32.78
CA GLU A 738 -9.85 -49.81 -33.32
C GLU A 738 -11.35 -49.82 -33.02
#